data_AF-A0A2K5ZM06-F1
#
_entry.id   AF-A0A2K5ZM06-F1
#
_cell.length_a   1.000
_cell.length_b   1.000
_cell.length_c   1.000
_cell.angle_alpha   90.00
_cell.angle_beta   90.00
_cell.angle_gamma   90.00
#
_symmetry.space_group_name_H-M   'P 1'
#
loop_
_entity.id
_entity.type
_entity.pdbx_description
1 polymer ?
#
loop_
_entity_poly.entity_id
_entity_poly.type
_entity_poly.pdbx_seq_one_letter_code
_entity_poly.pdbx_strand_id
1 'polypeptide(L)'
;MENCSAASTFLTDSLELELGTEWCKPPYFSCAVDNRGEGKHFSGESYLCSGALKRLILNLDPLPTNFEEDTLEIFGIQWVTETALVNSSRELFHLFRQQLYNLETLLQSSCDFGKVSTLHCKADNIRQQCVVFLHYVKVFIFRYLKVHNAESHVPVHPYEALEAQLPSLLIDELHGLLLYIGHLSALPSINIGAFVNQNQIKLFPPSWHLLHLHLDIHWLVLEILYMLGEKLKQVVYGHQFMNLASDSLTNVSLFEEHCETLLYDLISLSLNRYDKVRPSESLMSDQCPCLCIKELWVLLIHLLDHRSKWSVSESFWNWLNKLLKTLLEKSSDQRRPSVPVIQSRDPLGFSWWIITHVASFYQFDRHGVPDEMRKVESNWNFVEELLKKSISVQGSILEDQLRMYLHCCLTLCDFWEPNIAIITILWEYYSKNLNSSFSISWLPFKGLANTMKSPLSMLEMVKTCCCDKQDQDLYKSSSSYTIFLCILAKVVKKAMKSNGPHPWKQVKGRIYSKFHQKRMEELTEVGLQNFFSLFLLLAAVAEVEDVASHVLDLLNFLKPAFKTSQRALIWKGHMAFLLMYAQKNVDIGVLAEKFSCAFREKAKEFLVSKNEEMIQRQTLWTLLSIYIDGVQEVFETSYCLYPSHEKLLNDGFSMLLRACRESELRTVLSFLQAVLARIRSMHQQLCQELQRDNVDLFVQSSLSAKERHLAAVASALWRHFFSFLKSQRMSQVVPFSQLADAAADFTLLAMDMPSTAPSDFQPQPVISIIQLFGWDDIICPQVVARYLSHVLQNSTLSEALSHSGYVSFQALTIRSWIRCVLQMYVKNLSGPDDLLIDKNLEQGVEKEYMEQLVKLTRLLFKLSEVKSIFSKAQVEYLSISEDPKKALVRFFEAVGITYGNLQILSDKSAMVTKSLEYLGEVLKYIKPYLGKKVFSAGLQLTYGMMGILVKSWAQIFATSKAQKLLFRIIDCLLLPHTVLQQEKELPAPMLSAIQKSLPLYLQGICIVCCQSQNPSAYLNQLLGNVVEQYIGRFLPASPYVSDLGQHPVLLALRNTATVPPISSLKKCVVQVIRKSYLEYKGSSPPPRLASILAFILQLFKETNTDIYEVELLLPGILKCLVLVSEPQVKRLATENLQYMVKACQVGSEEEPSAQLTSVFRQFIQDYGMRYYYQVYSILETVATLDQQVVIHLISTLTQSLKDSEQKWGLGRNIAQREAYSKLLSHLGQVGQDEMQRLENDNT
;
A
#
# COMPACT_ATOMS: atom_id res chain seq x y z
N MET A 1 -40.57 33.71 -55.24
CA MET A 1 -41.73 33.11 -54.53
C MET A 1 -41.53 31.61 -54.48
N GLU A 2 -40.72 31.14 -53.53
CA GLU A 2 -40.60 29.77 -53.02
C GLU A 2 -39.45 29.81 -52.02
N ASN A 3 -39.75 30.21 -50.77
CA ASN A 3 -38.86 30.12 -49.61
C ASN A 3 -39.61 30.39 -48.28
N CYS A 4 -40.93 30.18 -48.24
CA CYS A 4 -41.77 30.47 -47.07
C CYS A 4 -42.07 29.26 -46.16
N SER A 5 -41.40 28.11 -46.33
CA SER A 5 -41.75 26.89 -45.56
C SER A 5 -40.84 26.54 -44.40
N ALA A 6 -39.82 27.35 -44.07
CA ALA A 6 -38.95 27.11 -42.91
C ALA A 6 -39.35 27.92 -41.64
N ALA A 7 -40.40 28.75 -41.72
CA ALA A 7 -40.80 29.64 -40.64
C ALA A 7 -41.68 28.96 -39.57
N SER A 8 -42.16 27.73 -39.78
CA SER A 8 -43.18 27.10 -38.92
C SER A 8 -42.63 26.27 -37.75
N THR A 9 -41.33 25.99 -37.67
CA THR A 9 -40.75 25.10 -36.65
C THR A 9 -40.22 25.79 -35.39
N PHE A 10 -40.26 27.12 -35.33
CA PHE A 10 -39.82 27.92 -34.17
C PHE A 10 -40.97 28.61 -33.41
N LEU A 11 -42.22 28.40 -33.82
CA LEU A 11 -43.39 29.14 -33.32
C LEU A 11 -44.22 28.38 -32.26
N THR A 12 -43.85 27.16 -31.88
CA THR A 12 -44.72 26.29 -31.07
C THR A 12 -44.36 26.15 -29.60
N ASP A 13 -43.21 26.62 -29.13
CA ASP A 13 -42.92 26.59 -27.69
C ASP A 13 -43.29 27.91 -27.02
N SER A 14 -44.48 27.87 -26.40
CA SER A 14 -44.87 28.66 -25.24
C SER A 14 -45.34 30.11 -25.47
N LEU A 15 -46.51 30.27 -26.11
CA LEU A 15 -47.43 31.38 -25.81
C LEU A 15 -48.29 31.08 -24.55
N GLU A 16 -48.36 29.81 -24.12
CA GLU A 16 -49.23 29.37 -23.02
C GLU A 16 -48.64 29.57 -21.60
N LEU A 17 -47.35 29.91 -21.48
CA LEU A 17 -46.69 30.16 -20.19
C LEU A 17 -46.55 31.66 -19.84
N GLU A 18 -47.26 32.55 -20.54
CA GLU A 18 -47.10 34.02 -20.41
C GLU A 18 -48.00 34.66 -19.32
N LEU A 19 -48.92 33.89 -18.72
CA LEU A 19 -49.93 34.38 -17.77
C LEU A 19 -49.55 34.24 -16.27
N GLY A 20 -48.36 33.70 -15.94
CA GLY A 20 -48.00 33.31 -14.57
C GLY A 20 -47.12 34.28 -13.76
N THR A 21 -46.53 35.30 -14.37
CA THR A 21 -45.64 36.26 -13.69
C THR A 21 -46.27 37.64 -13.63
N GLU A 22 -46.28 38.28 -12.47
CA GLU A 22 -46.81 39.63 -12.24
C GLU A 22 -46.05 40.67 -13.10
N TRP A 23 -46.62 41.07 -14.25
CA TRP A 23 -46.07 42.10 -15.17
C TRP A 23 -46.28 43.53 -14.66
N CYS A 24 -46.27 43.76 -13.34
CA CYS A 24 -46.69 45.04 -12.77
C CYS A 24 -45.61 46.14 -12.81
N LYS A 25 -44.33 45.83 -13.09
CA LYS A 25 -43.22 46.80 -13.01
C LYS A 25 -42.37 46.84 -14.29
N PRO A 26 -41.95 48.04 -14.76
CA PRO A 26 -41.03 48.17 -15.88
C PRO A 26 -39.65 47.58 -15.55
N PRO A 27 -39.00 46.86 -16.49
CA PRO A 27 -37.71 46.21 -16.25
C PRO A 27 -36.56 47.22 -16.14
N TYR A 28 -35.56 46.89 -15.33
CA TYR A 28 -34.35 47.70 -15.13
C TYR A 28 -33.15 46.87 -14.70
N PHE A 29 -31.93 47.38 -14.88
CA PHE A 29 -30.72 46.68 -14.48
C PHE A 29 -30.59 46.54 -12.96
N SER A 30 -30.58 45.32 -12.43
CA SER A 30 -30.35 45.10 -10.99
C SER A 30 -29.41 43.94 -10.73
N CYS A 31 -28.37 44.18 -9.92
CA CYS A 31 -27.46 43.15 -9.43
C CYS A 31 -27.80 42.66 -8.02
N ALA A 32 -28.94 43.09 -7.46
CA ALA A 32 -29.45 42.61 -6.19
C ALA A 32 -30.16 41.26 -6.38
N VAL A 33 -29.43 40.16 -6.25
CA VAL A 33 -29.98 38.80 -6.41
C VAL A 33 -30.71 38.37 -5.13
N ASP A 34 -31.96 37.92 -5.27
CA ASP A 34 -32.71 37.30 -4.15
C ASP A 34 -32.25 35.85 -3.96
N ASN A 35 -31.63 35.56 -2.81
CA ASN A 35 -31.13 34.22 -2.41
C ASN A 35 -32.22 33.12 -2.30
N ARG A 36 -33.45 33.34 -2.79
CA ARG A 36 -34.58 32.40 -2.67
C ARG A 36 -34.73 31.44 -3.86
N GLY A 37 -34.00 31.62 -4.96
CA GLY A 37 -34.08 30.74 -6.13
C GLY A 37 -32.72 30.12 -6.47
N GLU A 38 -32.50 28.86 -6.08
CA GLU A 38 -31.40 28.06 -6.63
C GLU A 38 -31.61 27.95 -8.15
N GLY A 39 -30.73 28.58 -8.93
CA GLY A 39 -30.68 28.44 -10.39
C GLY A 39 -30.90 29.71 -11.23
N LYS A 40 -31.25 30.87 -10.66
CA LYS A 40 -31.39 32.13 -11.44
C LYS A 40 -30.06 32.92 -11.48
N HIS A 41 -29.51 33.12 -12.69
CA HIS A 41 -28.25 33.84 -12.91
C HIS A 41 -28.39 35.37 -12.98
N PHE A 42 -29.59 35.88 -13.22
CA PHE A 42 -29.93 37.31 -13.28
C PHE A 42 -31.13 37.64 -12.37
N SER A 43 -31.31 38.92 -12.06
CA SER A 43 -32.44 39.41 -11.24
C SER A 43 -33.79 39.17 -11.93
N GLY A 44 -34.86 38.92 -11.19
CA GLY A 44 -36.21 38.78 -11.77
C GLY A 44 -36.71 40.03 -12.49
N GLU A 45 -36.27 41.21 -12.03
CA GLU A 45 -36.62 42.54 -12.58
C GLU A 45 -35.76 42.94 -13.80
N SER A 46 -34.84 42.06 -14.24
CA SER A 46 -33.88 42.36 -15.29
C SER A 46 -34.50 42.30 -16.69
N TYR A 47 -33.87 42.93 -17.70
CA TYR A 47 -34.38 42.95 -19.07
C TYR A 47 -34.43 41.56 -19.72
N LEU A 48 -33.50 40.67 -19.37
CA LEU A 48 -33.54 39.27 -19.82
C LEU A 48 -34.66 38.48 -19.13
N CYS A 49 -34.70 38.46 -17.80
CA CYS A 49 -35.65 37.62 -17.06
C CYS A 49 -37.10 38.10 -17.14
N SER A 50 -37.33 39.40 -17.34
CA SER A 50 -38.68 39.96 -17.60
C SER A 50 -39.22 39.63 -18.99
N GLY A 51 -38.40 39.07 -19.89
CA GLY A 51 -38.79 38.80 -21.27
C GLY A 51 -38.85 40.05 -22.17
N ALA A 52 -38.36 41.20 -21.71
CA ALA A 52 -38.36 42.44 -22.50
C ALA A 52 -37.63 42.29 -23.84
N LEU A 53 -36.48 41.62 -23.85
CA LEU A 53 -35.72 41.34 -25.07
C LEU A 53 -36.50 40.44 -26.05
N LYS A 54 -37.20 39.40 -25.56
CA LYS A 54 -38.03 38.52 -26.40
C LYS A 54 -39.11 39.34 -27.11
N ARG A 55 -39.79 40.23 -26.38
CA ARG A 55 -40.86 41.08 -26.94
C ARG A 55 -40.33 42.07 -27.96
N LEU A 56 -39.17 42.68 -27.69
CA LEU A 56 -38.48 43.55 -28.64
C LEU A 56 -38.16 42.82 -29.95
N ILE A 57 -37.53 41.64 -29.86
CA ILE A 57 -37.15 40.82 -31.01
C ILE A 57 -38.36 40.35 -31.82
N LEU A 58 -39.47 39.99 -31.15
CA LEU A 58 -40.71 39.54 -31.79
C LEU A 58 -41.63 40.70 -32.22
N ASN A 59 -41.21 41.96 -32.04
CA ASN A 59 -41.99 43.16 -32.30
C ASN A 59 -43.39 43.14 -31.63
N LEU A 60 -43.42 42.73 -30.36
CA LEU A 60 -44.62 42.71 -29.51
C LEU A 60 -44.70 43.98 -28.67
N ASP A 61 -45.87 44.25 -28.09
CA ASP A 61 -46.08 45.38 -27.18
C ASP A 61 -45.04 45.33 -26.03
N PRO A 62 -44.19 46.37 -25.84
CA PRO A 62 -43.13 46.37 -24.84
C PRO A 62 -43.60 46.14 -23.40
N LEU A 63 -44.75 46.70 -23.02
CA LEU A 63 -45.31 46.61 -21.66
C LEU A 63 -46.84 46.56 -21.73
N PRO A 64 -47.45 45.37 -21.90
CA PRO A 64 -48.88 45.24 -22.19
C PRO A 64 -49.76 45.82 -21.08
N THR A 65 -49.38 45.63 -19.82
CA THR A 65 -50.17 46.00 -18.63
C THR A 65 -49.91 47.42 -18.11
N ASN A 66 -48.99 48.18 -18.71
CA ASN A 66 -48.63 49.53 -18.24
C ASN A 66 -49.10 50.60 -19.24
N PHE A 67 -49.38 51.80 -18.72
CA PHE A 67 -49.82 52.96 -19.51
C PHE A 67 -51.12 52.71 -20.32
N GLU A 68 -52.08 51.98 -19.74
CA GLU A 68 -53.44 51.83 -20.32
C GLU A 68 -54.40 52.95 -19.90
N GLU A 69 -54.09 53.69 -18.82
CA GLU A 69 -54.91 54.78 -18.32
C GLU A 69 -54.83 56.03 -19.21
N ASP A 70 -55.92 56.82 -19.28
CA ASP A 70 -56.01 58.05 -20.08
C ASP A 70 -55.00 59.13 -19.62
N THR A 71 -54.63 59.09 -18.34
CA THR A 71 -53.65 60.00 -17.74
C THR A 71 -52.53 59.21 -17.07
N LEU A 72 -51.30 59.70 -17.16
CA LEU A 72 -50.12 59.10 -16.55
C LEU A 72 -49.34 60.14 -15.72
N GLU A 73 -48.71 59.69 -14.64
CA GLU A 73 -47.85 60.54 -13.82
C GLU A 73 -46.39 60.36 -14.21
N ILE A 74 -45.74 61.42 -14.70
CA ILE A 74 -44.31 61.44 -15.03
C ILE A 74 -43.67 62.65 -14.33
N PHE A 75 -42.57 62.40 -13.62
CA PHE A 75 -41.84 63.39 -12.81
C PHE A 75 -42.71 64.15 -11.79
N GLY A 76 -43.77 63.52 -11.27
CA GLY A 76 -44.70 64.13 -10.30
C GLY A 76 -45.79 65.01 -10.92
N ILE A 77 -45.96 64.95 -12.25
CA ILE A 77 -46.92 65.76 -13.02
C ILE A 77 -47.86 64.80 -13.78
N GLN A 78 -49.16 65.08 -13.80
CA GLN A 78 -50.13 64.33 -14.60
C GLN A 78 -50.16 64.80 -16.05
N TRP A 79 -50.05 63.86 -16.98
CA TRP A 79 -50.04 64.06 -18.43
C TRP A 79 -51.09 63.20 -19.11
N VAL A 80 -51.53 63.59 -20.31
CA VAL A 80 -52.45 62.78 -21.14
C VAL A 80 -51.64 61.74 -21.92
N THR A 81 -51.90 60.45 -21.69
CA THR A 81 -51.08 59.32 -22.15
C THR A 81 -50.81 59.32 -23.64
N GLU A 82 -51.83 59.58 -24.46
CA GLU A 82 -51.72 59.50 -25.93
C GLU A 82 -51.09 60.73 -26.59
N THR A 83 -50.96 61.87 -25.89
CA THR A 83 -50.56 63.15 -26.51
C THR A 83 -49.37 63.82 -25.83
N ALA A 84 -48.98 63.40 -24.62
CA ALA A 84 -47.93 64.06 -23.83
C ALA A 84 -46.60 64.12 -24.56
N LEU A 85 -46.19 63.03 -25.21
CA LEU A 85 -44.91 62.98 -25.92
C LEU A 85 -44.91 63.88 -27.16
N VAL A 86 -46.03 64.01 -27.88
CA VAL A 86 -46.15 64.89 -29.07
C VAL A 86 -46.17 66.35 -28.66
N ASN A 87 -46.93 66.69 -27.61
CA ASN A 87 -47.15 68.08 -27.21
C ASN A 87 -46.00 68.67 -26.38
N SER A 88 -45.25 67.84 -25.65
CA SER A 88 -44.31 68.32 -24.62
C SER A 88 -43.02 67.50 -24.54
N SER A 89 -42.53 66.98 -25.67
CA SER A 89 -41.29 66.20 -25.74
C SER A 89 -40.11 66.91 -25.06
N ARG A 90 -39.86 68.18 -25.43
CA ARG A 90 -38.70 68.94 -24.93
C ARG A 90 -38.77 69.18 -23.42
N GLU A 91 -39.96 69.50 -22.90
CA GLU A 91 -40.19 69.70 -21.47
C GLU A 91 -39.96 68.40 -20.69
N LEU A 92 -40.45 67.27 -21.20
CA LEU A 92 -40.28 65.96 -20.57
C LEU A 92 -38.79 65.54 -20.52
N PHE A 93 -38.04 65.71 -21.61
CA PHE A 93 -36.59 65.45 -21.62
C PHE A 93 -35.80 66.46 -20.77
N HIS A 94 -36.27 67.70 -20.62
CA HIS A 94 -35.69 68.65 -19.68
C HIS A 94 -35.87 68.21 -18.22
N LEU A 95 -37.08 67.78 -17.84
CA LEU A 95 -37.36 67.22 -16.51
C LEU A 95 -36.52 65.96 -16.24
N PHE A 96 -36.34 65.11 -17.25
CA PHE A 96 -35.44 63.96 -17.16
C PHE A 96 -34.01 64.38 -16.79
N ARG A 97 -33.44 65.34 -17.54
CA ARG A 97 -32.08 65.86 -17.27
C ARG A 97 -31.97 66.50 -15.89
N GLN A 98 -33.02 67.21 -15.44
CA GLN A 98 -33.09 67.77 -14.10
C GLN A 98 -33.04 66.69 -13.01
N GLN A 99 -33.77 65.58 -13.17
CA GLN A 99 -33.73 64.47 -12.23
C GLN A 99 -32.36 63.78 -12.22
N LEU A 100 -31.72 63.63 -13.38
CA LEU A 100 -30.37 63.08 -13.46
C LEU A 100 -29.35 63.96 -12.73
N TYR A 101 -29.41 65.28 -12.92
CA TYR A 101 -28.61 66.24 -12.17
C TYR A 101 -28.86 66.14 -10.65
N ASN A 102 -30.13 66.00 -10.23
CA ASN A 102 -30.45 65.80 -8.82
C ASN A 102 -29.76 64.54 -8.26
N LEU A 103 -29.73 63.43 -9.02
CA LEU A 103 -29.03 62.21 -8.60
C LEU A 103 -27.52 62.43 -8.47
N GLU A 104 -26.90 63.18 -9.39
CA GLU A 104 -25.48 63.53 -9.33
C GLU A 104 -25.15 64.37 -8.10
N THR A 105 -26.01 65.32 -7.71
CA THR A 105 -25.78 66.13 -6.49
C THR A 105 -25.79 65.30 -5.21
N LEU A 106 -26.52 64.17 -5.17
CA LEU A 106 -26.55 63.27 -4.01
C LEU A 106 -25.20 62.58 -3.76
N LEU A 107 -24.33 62.47 -4.77
CA LEU A 107 -23.00 61.87 -4.65
C LEU A 107 -22.05 62.68 -3.74
N GLN A 108 -22.26 64.00 -3.64
CA GLN A 108 -21.40 64.91 -2.88
C GLN A 108 -21.69 64.88 -1.36
N SER A 109 -22.72 64.15 -0.94
CA SER A 109 -23.12 64.03 0.47
C SER A 109 -22.32 62.93 1.20
N SER A 110 -21.66 63.27 2.31
CA SER A 110 -20.88 62.31 3.10
C SER A 110 -21.79 61.23 3.71
N CYS A 111 -21.52 59.95 3.42
CA CYS A 111 -22.30 58.82 3.93
C CYS A 111 -21.99 58.52 5.41
N ASP A 112 -22.78 59.09 6.33
CA ASP A 112 -22.92 58.57 7.69
C ASP A 112 -23.89 57.37 7.69
N PHE A 113 -23.62 56.30 8.46
CA PHE A 113 -24.46 55.09 8.53
C PHE A 113 -25.96 55.36 8.79
N GLY A 114 -26.31 56.47 9.46
CA GLY A 114 -27.70 56.87 9.72
C GLY A 114 -28.45 57.50 8.54
N LYS A 115 -27.77 57.98 7.49
CA LYS A 115 -28.39 58.65 6.33
C LYS A 115 -28.55 57.74 5.10
N VAL A 116 -27.96 56.54 5.14
CA VAL A 116 -27.90 55.61 3.99
C VAL A 116 -29.29 55.20 3.49
N SER A 117 -30.25 54.93 4.38
CA SER A 117 -31.63 54.58 3.98
C SER A 117 -32.35 55.72 3.28
N THR A 118 -32.24 56.94 3.78
CA THR A 118 -32.85 58.13 3.18
C THR A 118 -32.25 58.49 1.83
N LEU A 119 -30.92 58.38 1.69
CA LEU A 119 -30.23 58.61 0.42
C LEU A 119 -30.57 57.52 -0.60
N HIS A 120 -30.64 56.26 -0.17
CA HIS A 120 -31.07 55.16 -1.02
C HIS A 120 -32.48 55.36 -1.57
N CYS A 121 -33.47 55.67 -0.72
CA CYS A 121 -34.87 55.84 -1.16
C CYS A 121 -35.03 57.03 -2.12
N LYS A 122 -34.31 58.14 -1.88
CA LYS A 122 -34.32 59.30 -2.78
C LYS A 122 -33.71 58.97 -4.14
N ALA A 123 -32.54 58.33 -4.14
CA ALA A 123 -31.84 57.94 -5.36
C ALA A 123 -32.62 56.87 -6.15
N ASP A 124 -33.25 55.92 -5.46
CA ASP A 124 -34.12 54.91 -6.07
C ASP A 124 -35.34 55.55 -6.75
N ASN A 125 -36.04 56.47 -6.06
CA ASN A 125 -37.19 57.18 -6.65
C ASN A 125 -36.80 57.95 -7.92
N ILE A 126 -35.69 58.70 -7.89
CA ILE A 126 -35.19 59.42 -9.07
C ILE A 126 -34.92 58.44 -10.22
N ARG A 127 -34.22 57.35 -9.95
CA ARG A 127 -33.92 56.32 -10.94
C ARG A 127 -35.20 55.73 -11.55
N GLN A 128 -36.17 55.35 -10.72
CA GLN A 128 -37.44 54.79 -11.17
C GLN A 128 -38.21 55.78 -12.05
N GLN A 129 -38.27 57.06 -11.69
CA GLN A 129 -38.92 58.09 -12.54
C GLN A 129 -38.28 58.19 -13.93
N CYS A 130 -36.95 58.19 -14.00
CA CYS A 130 -36.23 58.22 -15.28
C CYS A 130 -36.48 56.96 -16.12
N VAL A 131 -36.41 55.77 -15.51
CA VAL A 131 -36.67 54.49 -16.19
C VAL A 131 -38.10 54.41 -16.70
N VAL A 132 -39.09 54.78 -15.88
CA VAL A 132 -40.51 54.82 -16.24
C VAL A 132 -40.76 55.73 -17.44
N PHE A 133 -40.14 56.92 -17.47
CA PHE A 133 -40.25 57.84 -18.62
C PHE A 133 -39.74 57.22 -19.93
N LEU A 134 -38.57 56.59 -19.92
CA LEU A 134 -38.02 55.97 -21.13
C LEU A 134 -38.85 54.77 -21.59
N HIS A 135 -39.42 54.00 -20.66
CA HIS A 135 -40.40 52.96 -21.00
C HIS A 135 -41.71 53.51 -21.55
N TYR A 136 -42.17 54.66 -21.06
CA TYR A 136 -43.31 55.36 -21.66
C TYR A 136 -43.01 55.76 -23.11
N VAL A 137 -41.83 56.31 -23.41
CA VAL A 137 -41.42 56.63 -24.80
C VAL A 137 -41.49 55.39 -25.69
N LYS A 138 -41.01 54.23 -25.20
CA LYS A 138 -41.09 52.95 -25.91
C LYS A 138 -42.53 52.54 -26.23
N VAL A 139 -43.39 52.52 -25.22
CA VAL A 139 -44.80 52.14 -25.36
C VAL A 139 -45.52 53.11 -26.28
N PHE A 140 -45.20 54.41 -26.20
CA PHE A 140 -45.75 55.43 -27.07
C PHE A 140 -45.44 55.17 -28.55
N ILE A 141 -44.16 54.90 -28.87
CA ILE A 141 -43.73 54.57 -30.24
C ILE A 141 -44.44 53.31 -30.74
N PHE A 142 -44.67 52.33 -29.87
CA PHE A 142 -45.33 51.09 -30.27
C PHE A 142 -46.84 51.28 -30.52
N ARG A 143 -47.57 51.88 -29.57
CA ARG A 143 -49.03 51.96 -29.55
C ARG A 143 -49.62 53.16 -30.29
N TYR A 144 -49.00 54.34 -30.15
CA TYR A 144 -49.64 55.61 -30.51
C TYR A 144 -49.03 56.27 -31.74
N LEU A 145 -47.73 56.08 -32.01
CA LEU A 145 -47.06 56.72 -33.16
C LEU A 145 -47.56 56.16 -34.50
N LYS A 146 -48.19 57.02 -35.32
CA LYS A 146 -48.63 56.68 -36.68
C LYS A 146 -47.63 57.10 -37.75
N VAL A 147 -47.19 56.15 -38.58
CA VAL A 147 -46.31 56.41 -39.73
C VAL A 147 -47.14 56.91 -40.91
N HIS A 148 -46.95 58.17 -41.30
CA HIS A 148 -47.63 58.75 -42.46
C HIS A 148 -46.88 58.39 -43.75
N ASN A 149 -47.55 57.71 -44.68
CA ASN A 149 -47.02 57.48 -46.02
C ASN A 149 -46.99 58.83 -46.77
N ALA A 150 -45.84 59.17 -47.35
CA ALA A 150 -45.57 60.46 -48.01
C ALA A 150 -46.44 60.77 -49.26
N GLU A 151 -47.48 59.99 -49.55
CA GLU A 151 -48.28 60.08 -50.78
C GLU A 151 -49.68 60.71 -50.60
N SER A 152 -50.13 61.06 -49.39
CA SER A 152 -51.44 61.68 -49.19
C SER A 152 -51.36 63.21 -49.06
N HIS A 153 -51.72 63.92 -50.13
CA HIS A 153 -51.97 65.37 -50.10
C HIS A 153 -53.34 65.68 -49.46
N VAL A 154 -53.41 65.75 -48.13
CA VAL A 154 -54.56 66.25 -47.35
C VAL A 154 -54.04 67.26 -46.31
N PRO A 155 -54.76 68.36 -46.01
CA PRO A 155 -54.34 69.32 -44.98
C PRO A 155 -54.26 68.63 -43.61
N VAL A 156 -53.04 68.57 -43.09
CA VAL A 156 -52.65 67.88 -41.85
C VAL A 156 -53.16 68.69 -40.65
N HIS A 157 -53.89 68.05 -39.73
CA HIS A 157 -54.30 68.68 -38.47
C HIS A 157 -53.03 69.13 -37.69
N PRO A 158 -53.02 70.25 -36.93
CA PRO A 158 -51.81 70.73 -36.26
C PRO A 158 -51.12 69.67 -35.38
N TYR A 159 -51.91 68.79 -34.76
CA TYR A 159 -51.40 67.63 -34.01
C TYR A 159 -50.70 66.61 -34.91
N GLU A 160 -51.27 66.24 -36.06
CA GLU A 160 -50.67 65.28 -37.01
C GLU A 160 -49.36 65.83 -37.59
N ALA A 161 -49.23 67.15 -37.73
CA ALA A 161 -48.00 67.80 -38.18
C ALA A 161 -46.90 67.75 -37.12
N LEU A 162 -47.26 67.88 -35.84
CA LEU A 162 -46.35 67.68 -34.71
C LEU A 162 -45.98 66.20 -34.53
N GLU A 163 -46.95 65.29 -34.69
CA GLU A 163 -46.73 63.85 -34.62
C GLU A 163 -45.77 63.37 -35.73
N ALA A 164 -45.89 63.91 -36.95
CA ALA A 164 -44.96 63.62 -38.05
C ALA A 164 -43.52 64.11 -37.80
N GLN A 165 -43.33 65.17 -36.99
CA GLN A 165 -42.01 65.70 -36.60
C GLN A 165 -41.46 65.03 -35.33
N LEU A 166 -42.27 64.27 -34.60
CA LEU A 166 -41.87 63.64 -33.35
C LEU A 166 -40.66 62.70 -33.51
N PRO A 167 -40.55 61.84 -34.55
CA PRO A 167 -39.39 60.97 -34.71
C PRO A 167 -38.05 61.70 -34.76
N SER A 168 -37.94 62.79 -35.52
CA SER A 168 -36.70 63.57 -35.60
C SER A 168 -36.39 64.29 -34.30
N LEU A 169 -37.41 64.86 -33.64
CA LEU A 169 -37.26 65.47 -32.30
C LEU A 169 -36.80 64.45 -31.24
N LEU A 170 -37.33 63.22 -31.28
CA LEU A 170 -36.91 62.16 -30.37
C LEU A 170 -35.44 61.77 -30.62
N ILE A 171 -35.02 61.67 -31.87
CA ILE A 171 -33.61 61.38 -32.22
C ILE A 171 -32.69 62.47 -31.64
N ASP A 172 -33.04 63.74 -31.82
CA ASP A 172 -32.25 64.89 -31.30
C ASP A 172 -32.19 64.87 -29.77
N GLU A 173 -33.31 64.64 -29.08
CA GLU A 173 -33.36 64.61 -27.61
C GLU A 173 -32.63 63.38 -27.03
N LEU A 174 -32.73 62.22 -27.68
CA LEU A 174 -32.01 60.99 -27.30
C LEU A 174 -30.50 61.16 -27.52
N HIS A 175 -30.08 61.74 -28.65
CA HIS A 175 -28.67 62.06 -28.89
C HIS A 175 -28.15 63.08 -27.85
N GLY A 176 -28.92 64.14 -27.58
CA GLY A 176 -28.60 65.10 -26.54
C GLY A 176 -28.53 64.48 -25.14
N LEU A 177 -29.36 63.46 -24.86
CA LEU A 177 -29.29 62.70 -23.61
C LEU A 177 -28.01 61.84 -23.52
N LEU A 178 -27.64 61.15 -24.61
CA LEU A 178 -26.39 60.37 -24.68
C LEU A 178 -25.16 61.25 -24.49
N LEU A 179 -25.13 62.43 -25.12
CA LEU A 179 -24.06 63.41 -24.94
C LEU A 179 -23.98 63.95 -23.51
N TYR A 180 -25.13 64.11 -22.85
CA TYR A 180 -25.20 64.59 -21.47
C TYR A 180 -24.63 63.59 -20.47
N ILE A 181 -24.98 62.30 -20.59
CA ILE A 181 -24.49 61.25 -19.69
C ILE A 181 -23.05 60.82 -19.99
N GLY A 182 -22.59 60.99 -21.24
CA GLY A 182 -21.24 60.67 -21.68
C GLY A 182 -20.90 59.17 -21.68
N HIS A 183 -19.60 58.86 -21.64
CA HIS A 183 -19.06 57.50 -21.68
C HIS A 183 -19.20 56.77 -20.34
N LEU A 184 -19.63 55.50 -20.37
CA LEU A 184 -19.68 54.63 -19.18
C LEU A 184 -18.29 54.42 -18.56
N SER A 185 -17.24 54.39 -19.39
CA SER A 185 -15.86 54.21 -18.91
C SER A 185 -15.29 55.45 -18.20
N ALA A 186 -15.90 56.63 -18.39
CA ALA A 186 -15.47 57.89 -17.80
C ALA A 186 -16.06 58.14 -16.40
N LEU A 187 -17.04 57.34 -15.97
CA LEU A 187 -17.59 57.42 -14.61
C LEU A 187 -16.47 57.15 -13.58
N PRO A 188 -16.33 57.99 -12.54
CA PRO A 188 -15.28 57.81 -11.54
C PRO A 188 -15.34 56.40 -10.96
N SER A 189 -14.18 55.75 -10.88
CA SER A 189 -13.98 54.35 -10.52
C SER A 189 -14.29 54.07 -9.03
N ILE A 190 -15.52 54.34 -8.61
CA ILE A 190 -16.04 54.03 -7.29
C ILE A 190 -16.27 52.52 -7.26
N ASN A 191 -15.23 51.77 -6.87
CA ASN A 191 -15.23 50.35 -6.49
C ASN A 191 -16.50 49.56 -6.89
N ILE A 192 -16.71 49.37 -8.19
CA ILE A 192 -17.91 48.68 -8.72
C ILE A 192 -18.02 47.25 -8.14
N GLY A 193 -16.88 46.64 -7.78
CA GLY A 193 -16.83 45.32 -7.13
C GLY A 193 -17.14 45.29 -5.63
N ALA A 194 -17.24 46.43 -4.93
CA ALA A 194 -17.51 46.45 -3.49
C ALA A 194 -19.01 46.35 -3.15
N PHE A 195 -19.90 46.68 -4.10
CA PHE A 195 -21.34 46.74 -3.85
C PHE A 195 -22.03 45.37 -3.82
N VAL A 196 -21.40 44.34 -4.40
CA VAL A 196 -21.99 42.99 -4.55
C VAL A 196 -21.86 42.15 -3.28
N ASN A 197 -20.78 42.32 -2.51
CA ASN A 197 -20.47 41.44 -1.37
C ASN A 197 -20.98 41.92 0.00
N GLN A 198 -21.57 43.13 0.10
CA GLN A 198 -21.78 43.75 1.43
C GLN A 198 -23.23 43.97 1.88
N ASN A 199 -24.24 43.98 1.00
CA ASN A 199 -25.57 44.49 1.41
C ASN A 199 -26.71 43.46 1.32
N GLN A 200 -26.82 42.59 2.33
CA GLN A 200 -27.99 41.71 2.55
C GLN A 200 -29.30 42.51 2.80
N ILE A 201 -29.22 43.82 3.04
CA ILE A 201 -30.34 44.70 3.41
C ILE A 201 -30.93 45.44 2.17
N LYS A 202 -30.44 45.19 0.94
CA LYS A 202 -30.86 45.89 -0.31
C LYS A 202 -30.74 47.43 -0.28
N LEU A 203 -29.98 48.00 0.66
CA LEU A 203 -29.70 49.45 0.71
C LEU A 203 -28.43 49.76 -0.07
N PHE A 204 -28.52 50.63 -1.08
CA PHE A 204 -27.42 50.97 -1.98
C PHE A 204 -27.11 52.48 -1.97
N PRO A 205 -25.83 52.88 -2.09
CA PRO A 205 -25.45 54.28 -2.15
C PRO A 205 -25.87 54.94 -3.47
N PRO A 206 -26.01 56.28 -3.53
CA PRO A 206 -26.38 57.00 -4.76
C PRO A 206 -25.48 56.68 -5.97
N SER A 207 -24.19 56.40 -5.76
CA SER A 207 -23.26 56.00 -6.83
C SER A 207 -23.64 54.68 -7.51
N TRP A 208 -24.25 53.76 -6.76
CA TRP A 208 -24.79 52.52 -7.33
C TRP A 208 -25.99 52.82 -8.23
N HIS A 209 -26.93 53.65 -7.75
CA HIS A 209 -28.12 54.04 -8.51
C HIS A 209 -27.76 54.78 -9.79
N LEU A 210 -26.78 55.68 -9.75
CA LEU A 210 -26.31 56.40 -10.92
C LEU A 210 -25.73 55.46 -11.99
N LEU A 211 -24.82 54.55 -11.60
CA LEU A 211 -24.24 53.58 -12.54
C LEU A 211 -25.33 52.77 -13.25
N HIS A 212 -26.28 52.23 -12.48
CA HIS A 212 -27.33 51.40 -13.06
C HIS A 212 -28.34 52.22 -13.88
N LEU A 213 -28.60 53.48 -13.52
CA LEU A 213 -29.37 54.40 -14.35
C LEU A 213 -28.66 54.70 -15.68
N HIS A 214 -27.34 54.91 -15.69
CA HIS A 214 -26.59 55.06 -16.95
C HIS A 214 -26.73 53.81 -17.82
N LEU A 215 -26.61 52.61 -17.24
CA LEU A 215 -26.85 51.36 -17.98
C LEU A 215 -28.28 51.29 -18.54
N ASP A 216 -29.29 51.65 -17.74
CA ASP A 216 -30.68 51.68 -18.18
C ASP A 216 -30.88 52.67 -19.34
N ILE A 217 -30.32 53.88 -19.25
CA ILE A 217 -30.42 54.88 -20.31
C ILE A 217 -29.77 54.37 -21.59
N HIS A 218 -28.53 53.88 -21.53
CA HIS A 218 -27.84 53.41 -22.74
C HIS A 218 -28.58 52.25 -23.41
N TRP A 219 -29.14 51.31 -22.64
CA TRP A 219 -29.92 50.19 -23.19
C TRP A 219 -31.29 50.63 -23.72
N LEU A 220 -32.07 51.39 -22.94
CA LEU A 220 -33.40 51.84 -23.35
C LEU A 220 -33.34 52.76 -24.56
N VAL A 221 -32.33 53.62 -24.67
CA VAL A 221 -32.10 54.45 -25.87
C VAL A 221 -31.83 53.55 -27.08
N LEU A 222 -31.05 52.47 -26.95
CA LEU A 222 -30.85 51.50 -28.04
C LEU A 222 -32.16 50.80 -28.44
N GLU A 223 -32.97 50.38 -27.49
CA GLU A 223 -34.28 49.76 -27.77
C GLU A 223 -35.23 50.76 -28.47
N ILE A 224 -35.27 52.02 -28.01
CA ILE A 224 -36.07 53.09 -28.61
C ILE A 224 -35.62 53.34 -30.06
N LEU A 225 -34.32 53.49 -30.30
CA LEU A 225 -33.76 53.70 -31.64
C LEU A 225 -34.02 52.50 -32.56
N TYR A 226 -33.93 51.28 -32.04
CA TYR A 226 -34.25 50.06 -32.77
C TYR A 226 -35.73 50.03 -33.20
N MET A 227 -36.66 50.25 -32.26
CA MET A 227 -38.09 50.26 -32.57
C MET A 227 -38.49 51.40 -33.50
N LEU A 228 -37.85 52.57 -33.37
CA LEU A 228 -38.09 53.70 -34.26
C LEU A 228 -37.62 53.35 -35.69
N GLY A 229 -36.47 52.71 -35.84
CA GLY A 229 -35.98 52.21 -37.13
C GLY A 229 -36.90 51.17 -37.77
N GLU A 230 -37.39 50.20 -36.99
CA GLU A 230 -38.34 49.17 -37.46
C GLU A 230 -39.68 49.79 -37.89
N LYS A 231 -40.22 50.75 -37.12
CA LYS A 231 -41.48 51.43 -37.43
C LYS A 231 -41.38 52.29 -38.69
N LEU A 232 -40.30 53.06 -38.86
CA LEU A 232 -40.14 53.99 -39.98
C LEU A 232 -39.64 53.33 -41.27
N LYS A 233 -39.09 52.10 -41.21
CA LYS A 233 -38.47 51.38 -42.34
C LYS A 233 -37.40 52.20 -43.09
N GLN A 234 -36.81 53.22 -42.44
CA GLN A 234 -35.77 54.09 -42.96
C GLN A 234 -34.55 54.10 -42.01
N VAL A 235 -33.36 54.36 -42.56
CA VAL A 235 -32.14 54.51 -41.76
C VAL A 235 -32.26 55.78 -40.91
N VAL A 236 -32.22 55.62 -39.59
CA VAL A 236 -32.30 56.71 -38.61
C VAL A 236 -30.96 57.45 -38.57
N TYR A 237 -30.80 58.48 -39.39
CA TYR A 237 -29.62 59.35 -39.39
C TYR A 237 -29.69 60.35 -38.23
N GLY A 238 -28.60 60.47 -37.46
CA GLY A 238 -28.51 61.38 -36.30
C GLY A 238 -28.44 62.87 -36.65
N HIS A 239 -28.40 63.24 -37.94
CA HIS A 239 -28.23 64.62 -38.36
C HIS A 239 -29.13 65.00 -39.54
N GLN A 240 -30.25 65.66 -39.25
CA GLN A 240 -30.94 66.56 -40.19
C GLN A 240 -30.94 67.99 -39.67
N PHE A 241 -29.74 68.53 -39.40
CA PHE A 241 -29.50 69.97 -39.42
C PHE A 241 -28.12 70.25 -40.03
N MET A 242 -28.05 70.26 -41.36
CA MET A 242 -27.06 71.05 -42.09
C MET A 242 -27.69 71.60 -43.37
N ASN A 243 -28.47 72.67 -43.25
CA ASN A 243 -28.50 73.66 -44.32
C ASN A 243 -27.29 74.58 -44.11
N LEU A 244 -26.48 74.74 -45.16
CA LEU A 244 -25.38 75.71 -45.33
C LEU A 244 -24.01 75.33 -44.76
N ALA A 245 -23.45 74.18 -45.14
CA ALA A 245 -22.02 74.06 -45.50
C ALA A 245 -21.77 72.69 -46.14
N SER A 246 -21.31 72.71 -47.40
CA SER A 246 -20.76 71.55 -48.09
C SER A 246 -19.52 71.07 -47.34
N ASP A 247 -19.57 69.89 -46.73
CA ASP A 247 -18.59 68.80 -46.92
C ASP A 247 -18.61 67.79 -45.74
N SER A 248 -18.57 66.50 -46.11
CA SER A 248 -18.55 65.27 -45.29
C SER A 248 -19.89 64.66 -44.85
N LEU A 249 -20.49 63.87 -45.76
CA LEU A 249 -21.46 62.83 -45.41
C LEU A 249 -20.75 61.69 -44.66
N THR A 250 -21.07 61.49 -43.38
CA THR A 250 -20.91 60.17 -42.73
C THR A 250 -22.28 59.53 -42.57
N ASN A 251 -22.55 58.53 -43.41
CA ASN A 251 -23.80 57.77 -43.51
C ASN A 251 -24.05 56.81 -42.31
N VAL A 252 -23.57 57.12 -41.10
CA VAL A 252 -23.69 56.21 -39.93
C VAL A 252 -24.97 56.54 -39.17
N SER A 253 -25.78 55.52 -38.85
CA SER A 253 -27.00 55.72 -38.05
C SER A 253 -26.67 55.99 -36.58
N LEU A 254 -27.50 56.75 -35.87
CA LEU A 254 -27.29 57.05 -34.44
C LEU A 254 -27.26 55.77 -33.59
N PHE A 255 -28.00 54.74 -34.00
CA PHE A 255 -27.96 53.42 -33.37
C PHE A 255 -26.57 52.78 -33.46
N GLU A 256 -25.95 52.83 -34.65
CA GLU A 256 -24.63 52.24 -34.89
C GLU A 256 -23.52 52.98 -34.15
N GLU A 257 -23.55 54.31 -34.16
CA GLU A 257 -22.62 55.14 -33.40
C GLU A 257 -22.70 54.88 -31.90
N HIS A 258 -23.93 54.80 -31.36
CA HIS A 258 -24.15 54.53 -29.94
C HIS A 258 -23.75 53.09 -29.57
N CYS A 259 -24.05 52.10 -30.42
CA CYS A 259 -23.60 50.71 -30.23
C CYS A 259 -22.07 50.60 -30.21
N GLU A 260 -21.38 51.25 -31.14
CA GLU A 260 -19.91 51.24 -31.21
C GLU A 260 -19.31 51.83 -29.93
N THR A 261 -19.84 52.97 -29.50
CA THR A 261 -19.45 53.66 -28.28
C THR A 261 -19.63 52.77 -27.05
N LEU A 262 -20.76 52.06 -26.98
CA LEU A 262 -21.08 51.17 -25.86
C LEU A 262 -20.16 49.94 -25.83
N LEU A 263 -19.89 49.32 -26.98
CA LEU A 263 -18.93 48.21 -27.07
C LEU A 263 -17.52 48.65 -26.67
N TYR A 264 -17.11 49.85 -27.10
CA TYR A 264 -15.84 50.45 -26.71
C TYR A 264 -15.76 50.67 -25.18
N ASP A 265 -16.81 51.21 -24.57
CA ASP A 265 -16.87 51.39 -23.11
C ASP A 265 -16.80 50.05 -22.36
N LEU A 266 -17.49 49.01 -22.84
CA LEU A 266 -17.44 47.68 -22.25
C LEU A 266 -16.06 47.02 -22.36
N ILE A 267 -15.35 47.23 -23.48
CA ILE A 267 -13.95 46.81 -23.66
C ILE A 267 -13.05 47.56 -22.66
N SER A 268 -13.20 48.87 -22.53
CA SER A 268 -12.42 49.71 -21.62
C SER A 268 -12.62 49.30 -20.14
N LEU A 269 -13.87 49.03 -19.73
CA LEU A 269 -14.19 48.51 -18.39
C LEU A 269 -13.55 47.14 -18.14
N SER A 270 -13.55 46.26 -19.16
CA SER A 270 -12.95 44.93 -19.10
C SER A 270 -11.41 45.01 -19.03
N LEU A 271 -10.77 45.95 -19.73
CA LEU A 271 -9.33 46.20 -19.69
C LEU A 271 -8.83 46.65 -18.33
N ASN A 272 -9.54 47.59 -17.70
CA ASN A 272 -9.22 48.08 -16.36
C ASN A 272 -9.24 46.95 -15.30
N ARG A 273 -9.98 45.87 -15.57
CA ARG A 273 -9.97 44.65 -14.77
C ARG A 273 -8.82 43.74 -15.15
N TYR A 274 -8.60 43.48 -16.44
CA TYR A 274 -7.51 42.63 -16.93
C TYR A 274 -6.13 43.08 -16.43
N ASP A 275 -5.86 44.39 -16.36
CA ASP A 275 -4.58 44.93 -15.86
C ASP A 275 -4.26 44.53 -14.40
N LYS A 276 -5.25 44.03 -13.65
CA LYS A 276 -5.11 43.51 -12.28
C LYS A 276 -5.08 41.99 -12.20
N VAL A 277 -5.34 41.28 -13.31
CA VAL A 277 -5.45 39.82 -13.37
C VAL A 277 -4.08 39.21 -13.69
N ARG A 278 -3.69 38.19 -12.94
CA ARG A 278 -2.50 37.40 -13.25
C ARG A 278 -2.82 36.38 -14.35
N PRO A 279 -1.87 36.05 -15.25
CA PRO A 279 -2.08 35.02 -16.28
C PRO A 279 -2.63 33.69 -15.74
N SER A 280 -2.19 33.27 -14.54
CA SER A 280 -2.67 32.06 -13.85
C SER A 280 -4.12 32.11 -13.35
N GLU A 281 -4.68 33.31 -13.16
CA GLU A 281 -6.03 33.56 -12.64
C GLU A 281 -6.99 33.99 -13.77
N SER A 282 -6.49 34.04 -15.01
CA SER A 282 -7.19 34.60 -16.16
C SER A 282 -8.58 34.02 -16.40
N LEU A 283 -8.77 32.70 -16.30
CA LEU A 283 -10.09 32.06 -16.48
C LEU A 283 -10.96 31.98 -15.22
N MET A 284 -10.39 32.29 -14.04
CA MET A 284 -11.12 32.25 -12.76
C MET A 284 -11.61 33.65 -12.34
N SER A 285 -11.12 34.70 -12.99
CA SER A 285 -11.53 36.08 -12.73
C SER A 285 -12.80 36.42 -13.51
N ASP A 286 -13.86 36.84 -12.82
CA ASP A 286 -15.03 37.39 -13.47
C ASP A 286 -14.66 38.64 -14.31
N GLN A 287 -15.02 38.61 -15.59
CA GLN A 287 -14.76 39.70 -16.54
C GLN A 287 -15.52 40.97 -16.17
N CYS A 288 -16.75 40.80 -15.67
CA CYS A 288 -17.68 41.89 -15.45
C CYS A 288 -17.64 42.36 -13.99
N PRO A 289 -17.55 43.67 -13.73
CA PRO A 289 -17.51 44.18 -12.37
C PRO A 289 -18.90 44.13 -11.68
N CYS A 290 -19.98 43.90 -12.43
CA CYS A 290 -21.36 43.80 -12.00
C CYS A 290 -22.14 42.82 -12.91
N LEU A 291 -23.12 42.10 -12.36
CA LEU A 291 -24.02 41.23 -13.13
C LEU A 291 -24.79 41.98 -14.22
N CYS A 292 -25.11 43.26 -14.01
CA CYS A 292 -25.80 44.09 -15.01
C CYS A 292 -24.95 44.39 -16.25
N ILE A 293 -23.63 44.49 -16.08
CA ILE A 293 -22.71 44.66 -17.23
C ILE A 293 -22.62 43.35 -18.02
N LYS A 294 -22.64 42.20 -17.33
CA LYS A 294 -22.76 40.89 -17.97
C LYS A 294 -24.09 40.76 -18.72
N GLU A 295 -25.19 41.20 -18.12
CA GLU A 295 -26.50 41.24 -18.77
C GLU A 295 -26.47 42.12 -20.01
N LEU A 296 -25.87 43.32 -19.94
CA LEU A 296 -25.74 44.21 -21.08
C LEU A 296 -24.96 43.59 -22.25
N TRP A 297 -23.88 42.85 -21.96
CA TRP A 297 -23.18 42.06 -22.99
C TRP A 297 -24.11 41.05 -23.67
N VAL A 298 -24.88 40.28 -22.89
CA VAL A 298 -25.82 39.28 -23.41
C VAL A 298 -26.93 39.93 -24.25
N LEU A 299 -27.47 41.06 -23.79
CA LEU A 299 -28.48 41.82 -24.50
C LEU A 299 -27.96 42.33 -25.85
N LEU A 300 -26.75 42.89 -25.90
CA LEU A 300 -26.11 43.35 -27.13
C LEU A 300 -25.80 42.21 -28.11
N ILE A 301 -25.35 41.06 -27.61
CA ILE A 301 -25.14 39.85 -28.43
C ILE A 301 -26.44 39.47 -29.15
N HIS A 302 -27.54 39.27 -28.41
CA HIS A 302 -28.80 38.85 -29.02
C HIS A 302 -29.40 39.91 -29.95
N LEU A 303 -29.31 41.21 -29.60
CA LEU A 303 -29.85 42.29 -30.42
C LEU A 303 -29.10 42.41 -31.77
N LEU A 304 -27.76 42.40 -31.75
CA LEU A 304 -26.95 42.54 -32.95
C LEU A 304 -26.98 41.28 -33.82
N ASP A 305 -27.00 40.09 -33.22
CA ASP A 305 -27.17 38.84 -33.96
C ASP A 305 -28.56 38.72 -34.58
N HIS A 306 -29.59 39.24 -33.92
CA HIS A 306 -30.92 39.37 -34.53
C HIS A 306 -30.87 40.34 -35.72
N ARG A 307 -30.36 41.56 -35.51
CA ARG A 307 -30.32 42.59 -36.56
C ARG A 307 -29.52 42.15 -37.79
N SER A 308 -28.40 41.44 -37.62
CA SER A 308 -27.59 40.92 -38.74
C SER A 308 -28.27 39.84 -39.58
N LYS A 309 -29.23 39.10 -39.02
CA LYS A 309 -30.00 38.09 -39.76
C LYS A 309 -31.13 38.68 -40.60
N TRP A 310 -31.68 39.82 -40.16
CA TRP A 310 -32.87 40.43 -40.74
C TRP A 310 -32.60 41.76 -41.48
N SER A 311 -31.37 42.29 -41.40
CA SER A 311 -30.94 43.51 -42.08
C SER A 311 -29.49 43.38 -42.61
N VAL A 312 -29.05 44.28 -43.51
CA VAL A 312 -27.65 44.34 -44.01
C VAL A 312 -26.74 45.00 -42.96
N SER A 313 -26.74 44.48 -41.73
CA SER A 313 -25.87 44.93 -40.64
C SER A 313 -24.83 43.87 -40.30
N GLU A 314 -23.70 44.30 -39.75
CA GLU A 314 -22.65 43.38 -39.29
C GLU A 314 -23.08 42.61 -38.04
N SER A 315 -22.59 41.37 -37.87
CA SER A 315 -22.81 40.56 -36.66
C SER A 315 -22.03 41.11 -35.47
N PHE A 316 -22.41 40.70 -34.26
CA PHE A 316 -21.74 41.13 -33.02
C PHE A 316 -20.22 40.90 -33.05
N TRP A 317 -19.78 39.72 -33.51
CA TRP A 317 -18.35 39.40 -33.58
C TRP A 317 -17.57 40.31 -34.52
N ASN A 318 -18.16 40.77 -35.62
CA ASN A 318 -17.49 41.68 -36.55
C ASN A 318 -17.25 43.06 -35.92
N TRP A 319 -18.25 43.60 -35.21
CA TRP A 319 -18.11 44.83 -34.42
C TRP A 319 -16.99 44.70 -33.38
N LEU A 320 -17.02 43.63 -32.59
CA LEU A 320 -16.01 43.39 -31.55
C LEU A 320 -14.60 43.22 -32.16
N ASN A 321 -14.48 42.45 -33.24
CA ASN A 321 -13.21 42.19 -33.92
C ASN A 321 -12.60 43.46 -34.50
N LYS A 322 -13.41 44.39 -35.05
CA LYS A 322 -12.92 45.69 -35.53
C LYS A 322 -12.25 46.47 -34.40
N LEU A 323 -12.93 46.62 -33.27
CA LEU A 323 -12.41 47.34 -32.10
C LEU A 323 -11.15 46.69 -31.52
N LEU A 324 -11.13 45.35 -31.42
CA LEU A 324 -9.96 44.61 -30.94
C LEU A 324 -8.78 44.67 -31.92
N LYS A 325 -9.03 44.71 -33.24
CA LYS A 325 -7.97 44.90 -34.24
C LYS A 325 -7.29 46.28 -34.10
N THR A 326 -8.07 47.33 -33.86
CA THR A 326 -7.55 48.67 -33.59
C THR A 326 -6.65 48.69 -32.35
N LEU A 327 -6.96 47.88 -31.33
CA LEU A 327 -6.14 47.74 -30.12
C LEU A 327 -4.85 46.93 -30.34
N LEU A 328 -4.83 46.02 -31.33
CA LEU A 328 -3.66 45.22 -31.68
C LEU A 328 -2.67 45.94 -32.62
N GLU A 329 -3.11 46.99 -33.31
CA GLU A 329 -2.28 47.80 -34.21
C GLU A 329 -1.46 48.81 -33.39
N LYS A 330 -0.12 48.80 -33.56
CA LYS A 330 0.75 49.79 -32.91
C LYS A 330 0.53 51.15 -33.57
N SER A 331 0.25 52.17 -32.77
CA SER A 331 -0.01 53.56 -33.17
C SER A 331 1.20 54.28 -33.78
N SER A 332 1.86 53.71 -34.79
CA SER A 332 3.04 54.31 -35.42
C SER A 332 2.73 55.18 -36.64
N ASP A 333 1.54 55.10 -37.22
CA ASP A 333 1.18 55.92 -38.38
C ASP A 333 -0.31 56.29 -38.37
N GLN A 334 -0.57 57.55 -38.72
CA GLN A 334 -1.84 58.17 -39.10
C GLN A 334 -2.63 58.96 -38.05
N ARG A 335 -3.28 60.00 -38.59
CA ARG A 335 -3.87 61.18 -37.95
C ARG A 335 -4.91 60.79 -36.88
N ARG A 336 -4.91 61.56 -35.78
CA ARG A 336 -5.87 61.49 -34.66
C ARG A 336 -7.23 60.90 -35.06
N PRO A 337 -7.62 59.73 -34.54
CA PRO A 337 -9.03 59.37 -34.47
C PRO A 337 -9.71 60.19 -33.36
N SER A 338 -11.01 60.43 -33.52
CA SER A 338 -11.92 61.08 -32.55
C SER A 338 -12.23 60.23 -31.31
N VAL A 339 -11.61 59.05 -31.17
CA VAL A 339 -11.87 58.05 -30.12
C VAL A 339 -10.71 58.04 -29.10
N PRO A 340 -10.96 57.93 -27.77
CA PRO A 340 -9.89 57.89 -26.78
C PRO A 340 -8.92 56.73 -27.05
N VAL A 341 -7.63 56.92 -26.82
CA VAL A 341 -6.64 55.85 -27.05
C VAL A 341 -6.62 54.91 -25.85
N ILE A 342 -7.17 53.72 -26.01
CA ILE A 342 -7.05 52.64 -25.03
C ILE A 342 -5.59 52.15 -25.03
N GLN A 343 -4.89 52.29 -23.90
CA GLN A 343 -3.54 51.74 -23.73
C GLN A 343 -3.60 50.44 -22.91
N SER A 344 -3.17 49.33 -23.49
CA SER A 344 -3.06 48.04 -22.80
C SER A 344 -1.59 47.65 -22.61
N ARG A 345 -1.25 47.10 -21.43
CA ARG A 345 0.07 46.52 -21.15
C ARG A 345 0.33 45.25 -21.95
N ASP A 346 -0.72 44.50 -22.24
CA ASP A 346 -0.69 43.26 -23.02
C ASP A 346 -1.95 43.17 -23.91
N PRO A 347 -1.93 43.84 -25.08
CA PRO A 347 -3.06 43.85 -26.00
C PRO A 347 -3.46 42.46 -26.50
N LEU A 348 -2.48 41.57 -26.65
CA LEU A 348 -2.67 40.22 -27.17
C LEU A 348 -3.32 39.30 -26.13
N GLY A 349 -2.81 39.29 -24.90
CA GLY A 349 -3.42 38.51 -23.82
C GLY A 349 -4.80 39.01 -23.42
N PHE A 350 -5.02 40.33 -23.45
CA PHE A 350 -6.37 40.88 -23.28
C PHE A 350 -7.34 40.38 -24.36
N SER A 351 -6.90 40.35 -25.63
CA SER A 351 -7.73 39.87 -26.74
C SER A 351 -8.11 38.38 -26.58
N TRP A 352 -7.18 37.54 -26.11
CA TRP A 352 -7.51 36.15 -25.75
C TRP A 352 -8.51 36.06 -24.60
N TRP A 353 -8.26 36.83 -23.53
CA TRP A 353 -9.08 36.83 -22.33
C TRP A 353 -10.51 37.27 -22.62
N ILE A 354 -10.70 38.39 -23.31
CA ILE A 354 -12.02 38.98 -23.59
C ILE A 354 -12.87 38.05 -24.47
N ILE A 355 -12.29 37.45 -25.51
CA ILE A 355 -13.03 36.55 -26.40
C ILE A 355 -13.51 35.32 -25.66
N THR A 356 -12.66 34.72 -24.80
CA THR A 356 -13.05 33.53 -24.03
C THR A 356 -14.22 33.82 -23.09
N HIS A 357 -14.23 34.97 -22.41
CA HIS A 357 -15.33 35.31 -21.51
C HIS A 357 -16.59 35.74 -22.26
N VAL A 358 -16.48 36.51 -23.34
CA VAL A 358 -17.62 36.88 -24.19
C VAL A 358 -18.24 35.66 -24.88
N ALA A 359 -17.42 34.70 -25.32
CA ALA A 359 -17.92 33.44 -25.87
C ALA A 359 -18.76 32.65 -24.86
N SER A 360 -18.41 32.70 -23.57
CA SER A 360 -19.22 32.08 -22.50
C SER A 360 -20.59 32.72 -22.34
N PHE A 361 -20.79 33.98 -22.77
CA PHE A 361 -22.08 34.66 -22.65
C PHE A 361 -23.12 34.18 -23.67
N TYR A 362 -22.69 33.55 -24.77
CA TYR A 362 -23.61 32.94 -25.74
C TYR A 362 -24.38 31.73 -25.18
N GLN A 363 -23.94 31.17 -24.06
CA GLN A 363 -24.67 30.10 -23.37
C GLN A 363 -26.01 30.58 -22.79
N PHE A 364 -26.20 31.89 -22.59
CA PHE A 364 -27.44 32.44 -22.05
C PHE A 364 -28.46 32.67 -23.17
N ASP A 365 -29.67 32.15 -22.99
CA ASP A 365 -30.79 32.38 -23.91
C ASP A 365 -31.39 33.79 -23.74
N ARG A 366 -32.48 34.06 -24.49
CA ARG A 366 -33.23 35.32 -24.43
C ARG A 366 -33.94 35.59 -23.09
N HIS A 367 -33.94 34.61 -22.17
CA HIS A 367 -34.51 34.68 -20.83
C HIS A 367 -33.43 34.77 -19.74
N GLY A 368 -32.15 34.72 -20.13
CA GLY A 368 -31.02 34.67 -19.20
C GLY A 368 -30.81 33.31 -18.55
N VAL A 369 -31.39 32.24 -19.11
CA VAL A 369 -31.22 30.85 -18.69
C VAL A 369 -30.09 30.21 -19.50
N PRO A 370 -29.15 29.47 -18.87
CA PRO A 370 -28.12 28.76 -19.60
C PRO A 370 -28.74 27.61 -20.42
N ASP A 371 -28.58 27.67 -21.74
CA ASP A 371 -29.01 26.65 -22.71
C ASP A 371 -27.78 25.95 -23.30
N GLU A 372 -27.47 24.78 -22.75
CA GLU A 372 -26.33 23.95 -23.20
C GLU A 372 -26.50 23.37 -24.61
N MET A 373 -27.73 23.36 -25.16
CA MET A 373 -28.04 22.75 -26.46
C MET A 373 -27.96 23.76 -27.62
N ARG A 374 -27.82 25.05 -27.34
CA ARG A 374 -27.77 26.09 -28.36
C ARG A 374 -26.44 26.06 -29.12
N LYS A 375 -26.52 26.08 -30.46
CA LYS A 375 -25.33 26.32 -31.30
C LYS A 375 -24.86 27.76 -31.11
N VAL A 376 -23.70 27.91 -30.46
CA VAL A 376 -23.00 29.19 -30.29
C VAL A 376 -22.36 29.60 -31.62
N GLU A 377 -22.49 30.87 -32.01
CA GLU A 377 -21.79 31.41 -33.19
C GLU A 377 -20.29 31.54 -32.89
N SER A 378 -19.46 30.91 -33.70
CA SER A 378 -18.01 30.87 -33.50
C SER A 378 -17.30 32.05 -34.15
N ASN A 379 -16.19 32.47 -33.53
CA ASN A 379 -15.33 33.53 -34.06
C ASN A 379 -13.92 32.99 -34.39
N TRP A 380 -13.88 31.80 -34.99
CA TRP A 380 -12.62 31.10 -35.25
C TRP A 380 -11.67 31.88 -36.16
N ASN A 381 -12.19 32.63 -37.14
CA ASN A 381 -11.36 33.41 -38.06
C ASN A 381 -10.45 34.42 -37.32
N PHE A 382 -10.98 35.13 -36.32
CA PHE A 382 -10.18 36.05 -35.53
C PHE A 382 -9.24 35.32 -34.57
N VAL A 383 -9.69 34.22 -33.98
CA VAL A 383 -8.83 33.37 -33.13
C VAL A 383 -7.65 32.78 -33.91
N GLU A 384 -7.82 32.40 -35.17
CA GLU A 384 -6.72 31.97 -36.05
C GLU A 384 -5.70 33.09 -36.29
N GLU A 385 -6.15 34.34 -36.47
CA GLU A 385 -5.26 35.51 -36.55
C GLU A 385 -4.50 35.74 -35.24
N LEU A 386 -5.19 35.67 -34.09
CA LEU A 386 -4.59 35.80 -32.76
C LEU A 386 -3.56 34.71 -32.49
N LEU A 387 -3.87 33.47 -32.86
CA LEU A 387 -2.98 32.32 -32.69
C LEU A 387 -1.71 32.46 -33.53
N LYS A 388 -1.83 32.90 -34.79
CA LYS A 388 -0.67 33.21 -35.65
C LYS A 388 0.20 34.31 -35.05
N LYS A 389 -0.39 35.38 -34.50
CA LYS A 389 0.34 36.45 -33.80
C LYS A 389 1.03 35.94 -32.52
N SER A 390 0.35 35.08 -31.75
CA SER A 390 0.84 34.48 -30.49
C SER A 390 2.04 33.57 -30.64
N ILE A 391 2.32 33.14 -31.86
CA ILE A 391 3.33 32.13 -32.20
C ILE A 391 4.46 32.74 -33.07
N SER A 392 4.30 33.99 -33.50
CA SER A 392 5.25 34.67 -34.39
C SER A 392 6.60 34.97 -33.70
N VAL A 393 7.69 34.85 -34.46
CA VAL A 393 9.09 34.86 -33.97
C VAL A 393 9.58 36.27 -33.56
N GLN A 394 8.84 37.33 -33.87
CA GLN A 394 9.28 38.72 -33.71
C GLN A 394 9.22 39.26 -32.26
N GLY A 395 8.63 38.51 -31.32
CA GLY A 395 8.71 38.78 -29.88
C GLY A 395 9.11 37.52 -29.13
N SER A 396 10.09 37.61 -28.23
CA SER A 396 10.41 36.50 -27.30
C SER A 396 9.25 36.35 -26.30
N ILE A 397 8.18 35.67 -26.70
CA ILE A 397 7.02 35.42 -25.84
C ILE A 397 7.41 34.45 -24.74
N LEU A 398 7.06 34.78 -23.50
CA LEU A 398 7.33 33.94 -22.34
C LEU A 398 6.39 32.73 -22.35
N GLU A 399 6.91 31.54 -22.05
CA GLU A 399 6.12 30.28 -21.94
C GLU A 399 4.87 30.45 -21.05
N ASP A 400 4.95 31.29 -20.02
CA ASP A 400 3.85 31.63 -19.10
C ASP A 400 2.64 32.28 -19.80
N GLN A 401 2.91 33.17 -20.78
CA GLN A 401 1.89 33.82 -21.59
C GLN A 401 1.28 32.85 -22.60
N LEU A 402 2.12 32.03 -23.26
CA LEU A 402 1.65 31.05 -24.23
C LEU A 402 0.72 30.01 -23.57
N ARG A 403 1.00 29.58 -22.33
CA ARG A 403 0.09 28.72 -21.56
C ARG A 403 -1.29 29.35 -21.37
N MET A 404 -1.34 30.64 -21.04
CA MET A 404 -2.60 31.35 -20.84
C MET A 404 -3.40 31.44 -22.15
N TYR A 405 -2.74 31.75 -23.27
CA TYR A 405 -3.39 31.81 -24.59
C TYR A 405 -3.96 30.45 -25.01
N LEU A 406 -3.20 29.37 -24.81
CA LEU A 406 -3.67 28.03 -25.13
C LEU A 406 -4.77 27.55 -24.19
N HIS A 407 -4.75 27.95 -22.93
CA HIS A 407 -5.82 27.64 -21.99
C HIS A 407 -7.14 28.35 -22.39
N CYS A 408 -7.05 29.60 -22.85
CA CYS A 408 -8.17 30.32 -23.46
C CYS A 408 -8.68 29.60 -24.72
N CYS A 409 -7.78 29.18 -25.61
CA CYS A 409 -8.12 28.43 -26.82
C CYS A 409 -8.78 27.07 -26.51
N LEU A 410 -8.29 26.33 -25.51
CA LEU A 410 -8.87 25.07 -25.04
C LEU A 410 -10.30 25.26 -24.53
N THR A 411 -10.54 26.35 -23.80
CA THR A 411 -11.87 26.72 -23.28
C THR A 411 -12.81 27.11 -24.42
N LEU A 412 -12.33 27.81 -25.45
CA LEU A 412 -13.14 28.10 -26.64
C LEU A 412 -13.55 26.82 -27.39
N CYS A 413 -12.73 25.76 -27.35
CA CYS A 413 -13.08 24.46 -27.95
C CYS A 413 -14.25 23.76 -27.20
N ASP A 414 -14.54 24.13 -25.94
CA ASP A 414 -15.77 23.68 -25.26
C ASP A 414 -17.01 24.29 -25.91
N PHE A 415 -17.01 25.60 -26.09
CA PHE A 415 -18.16 26.36 -26.57
C PHE A 415 -18.43 26.19 -28.08
N TRP A 416 -17.40 26.17 -28.92
CA TRP A 416 -17.56 26.26 -30.38
C TRP A 416 -17.39 24.92 -31.11
N GLU A 417 -17.84 24.84 -32.36
CA GLU A 417 -17.64 23.67 -33.22
C GLU A 417 -16.16 23.40 -33.51
N PRO A 418 -15.76 22.15 -33.78
CA PRO A 418 -14.35 21.80 -33.89
C PRO A 418 -13.69 22.39 -35.15
N ASN A 419 -12.56 23.08 -34.98
CA ASN A 419 -11.79 23.67 -36.07
C ASN A 419 -10.37 23.07 -36.19
N ILE A 420 -10.10 22.40 -37.31
CA ILE A 420 -8.81 21.73 -37.62
C ILE A 420 -7.68 22.73 -37.97
N ALA A 421 -8.01 23.95 -38.39
CA ALA A 421 -7.02 24.98 -38.71
C ALA A 421 -6.17 25.37 -37.50
N ILE A 422 -6.77 25.42 -36.30
CA ILE A 422 -6.09 25.71 -35.02
C ILE A 422 -5.01 24.68 -34.73
N ILE A 423 -5.35 23.39 -34.86
CA ILE A 423 -4.39 22.29 -34.71
C ILE A 423 -3.24 22.49 -35.69
N THR A 424 -3.53 22.91 -36.92
CA THR A 424 -2.52 23.06 -37.97
C THR A 424 -1.54 24.18 -37.65
N ILE A 425 -2.05 25.35 -37.24
CA ILE A 425 -1.24 26.51 -36.85
C ILE A 425 -0.34 26.15 -35.66
N LEU A 426 -0.89 25.48 -34.64
CA LEU A 426 -0.12 25.05 -33.47
C LEU A 426 0.91 23.98 -33.81
N TRP A 427 0.53 23.01 -34.64
CA TRP A 427 1.43 21.94 -35.05
C TRP A 427 2.62 22.47 -35.85
N GLU A 428 2.44 23.49 -36.70
CA GLU A 428 3.55 24.11 -37.43
C GLU A 428 4.61 24.72 -36.49
N TYR A 429 4.20 25.24 -35.35
CA TYR A 429 5.09 25.75 -34.32
C TYR A 429 5.74 24.64 -33.50
N TYR A 430 4.93 23.75 -32.91
CA TYR A 430 5.44 22.71 -32.04
C TYR A 430 6.29 21.70 -32.79
N SER A 431 5.96 21.38 -34.06
CA SER A 431 6.77 20.50 -34.90
C SER A 431 8.20 21.01 -35.10
N LYS A 432 8.42 22.34 -35.17
CA LYS A 432 9.76 22.94 -35.25
C LYS A 432 10.48 22.88 -33.90
N ASN A 433 9.74 23.13 -32.80
CA ASN A 433 10.27 23.28 -31.45
C ASN A 433 10.21 22.01 -30.58
N LEU A 434 9.95 20.83 -31.15
CA LEU A 434 9.78 19.57 -30.41
C LEU A 434 10.88 19.28 -29.38
N ASN A 435 12.13 19.69 -29.64
CA ASN A 435 13.28 19.46 -28.75
C ASN A 435 13.31 20.38 -27.51
N SER A 436 12.34 21.30 -27.37
CA SER A 436 12.26 22.26 -26.26
C SER A 436 11.56 21.67 -25.04
N SER A 437 11.94 22.11 -23.84
CA SER A 437 11.36 21.62 -22.58
C SER A 437 10.03 22.27 -22.19
N PHE A 438 9.66 23.42 -22.80
CA PHE A 438 8.43 24.18 -22.52
C PHE A 438 8.23 24.43 -21.00
N SER A 439 9.32 24.77 -20.30
CA SER A 439 9.38 24.93 -18.85
C SER A 439 9.54 26.38 -18.43
N ILE A 440 8.85 26.77 -17.35
CA ILE A 440 8.99 28.09 -16.70
C ILE A 440 10.08 27.99 -15.63
N SER A 441 11.06 28.91 -15.63
CA SER A 441 12.26 28.83 -14.78
C SER A 441 12.01 28.98 -13.27
N TRP A 442 10.93 29.65 -12.87
CA TRP A 442 10.60 29.95 -11.47
C TRP A 442 9.48 29.06 -10.88
N LEU A 443 8.80 28.26 -11.71
CA LEU A 443 7.80 27.29 -11.23
C LEU A 443 8.50 25.96 -10.89
N PRO A 444 8.26 25.35 -9.71
CA PRO A 444 8.90 24.09 -9.35
C PRO A 444 8.58 23.00 -10.37
N PHE A 445 9.63 22.36 -10.89
CA PHE A 445 9.66 21.30 -11.90
C PHE A 445 9.00 19.96 -11.44
N LYS A 446 7.91 20.00 -10.67
CA LYS A 446 7.28 18.82 -10.06
C LYS A 446 6.44 17.98 -11.02
N GLY A 447 5.89 18.58 -12.08
CA GLY A 447 5.02 17.89 -13.04
C GLY A 447 5.78 17.01 -14.02
N LEU A 448 6.68 17.61 -14.82
CA LEU A 448 7.32 16.94 -15.98
C LEU A 448 8.35 15.86 -15.60
N ALA A 449 9.09 16.05 -14.50
CA ALA A 449 10.10 15.09 -14.05
C ALA A 449 9.48 13.78 -13.50
N ASN A 450 8.17 13.78 -13.21
CA ASN A 450 7.42 12.62 -12.73
C ASN A 450 6.61 11.91 -13.83
N THR A 451 6.29 12.57 -14.95
CA THR A 451 5.30 12.07 -15.92
C THR A 451 5.77 10.90 -16.79
N MET A 452 7.08 10.74 -17.00
CA MET A 452 7.65 9.66 -17.86
C MET A 452 8.53 8.69 -17.07
N LYS A 453 8.28 8.55 -15.76
CA LYS A 453 9.02 7.63 -14.89
C LYS A 453 8.70 6.17 -15.19
N SER A 454 7.43 5.84 -15.40
CA SER A 454 6.98 4.49 -15.79
C SER A 454 6.12 4.54 -17.06
N PRO A 455 5.95 3.42 -17.78
CA PRO A 455 5.03 3.35 -18.92
C PRO A 455 3.59 3.74 -18.54
N LEU A 456 3.11 3.32 -17.36
CA LEU A 456 1.81 3.72 -16.83
C LEU A 456 1.67 5.24 -16.66
N SER A 457 2.68 5.95 -16.14
CA SER A 457 2.60 7.40 -15.94
C SER A 457 2.48 8.17 -17.27
N MET A 458 3.07 7.63 -18.36
CA MET A 458 2.92 8.17 -19.72
C MET A 458 1.45 8.09 -20.18
N LEU A 459 0.79 6.98 -19.87
CA LEU A 459 -0.61 6.73 -20.18
C LEU A 459 -1.56 7.56 -19.32
N GLU A 460 -1.26 7.75 -18.04
CA GLU A 460 -2.05 8.61 -17.14
C GLU A 460 -2.10 10.05 -17.65
N MET A 461 -0.97 10.60 -18.10
CA MET A 461 -0.93 11.93 -18.73
C MET A 461 -1.85 12.01 -19.95
N VAL A 462 -1.87 10.97 -20.79
CA VAL A 462 -2.75 10.91 -21.96
C VAL A 462 -4.22 10.83 -21.54
N LYS A 463 -4.54 10.08 -20.47
CA LYS A 463 -5.89 10.01 -19.91
C LYS A 463 -6.33 11.39 -19.43
N THR A 464 -5.49 12.12 -18.69
CA THR A 464 -5.78 13.50 -18.25
C THR A 464 -6.03 14.42 -19.45
N CYS A 465 -5.20 14.36 -20.49
CA CYS A 465 -5.40 15.17 -21.70
C CYS A 465 -6.70 14.83 -22.46
N CYS A 466 -7.18 13.60 -22.31
CA CYS A 466 -8.38 13.08 -22.97
C CYS A 466 -9.66 13.27 -22.15
N CYS A 467 -9.60 13.78 -20.91
CA CYS A 467 -10.76 13.96 -20.05
C CYS A 467 -11.63 15.15 -20.50
N ASP A 468 -12.95 14.99 -20.41
CA ASP A 468 -13.89 16.06 -20.75
C ASP A 468 -14.00 17.11 -19.62
N LYS A 469 -13.72 16.72 -18.36
CA LYS A 469 -13.67 17.64 -17.21
C LYS A 469 -12.27 18.25 -17.09
N GLN A 470 -12.18 19.57 -17.19
CA GLN A 470 -10.92 20.30 -17.06
C GLN A 470 -10.49 20.38 -15.57
N ASP A 471 -9.23 20.07 -15.28
CA ASP A 471 -8.64 20.32 -13.96
C ASP A 471 -8.46 21.82 -13.73
N GLN A 472 -8.96 22.34 -12.61
CA GLN A 472 -8.85 23.76 -12.24
C GLN A 472 -7.39 24.26 -12.12
N ASP A 473 -6.42 23.35 -11.95
CA ASP A 473 -5.00 23.66 -11.82
C ASP A 473 -4.16 23.33 -13.09
N LEU A 474 -4.79 23.02 -14.23
CA LEU A 474 -4.10 22.64 -15.48
C LEU A 474 -3.01 23.64 -15.89
N TYR A 475 -3.23 24.94 -15.66
CA TYR A 475 -2.25 26.00 -15.92
C TYR A 475 -0.95 25.84 -15.12
N LYS A 476 -1.05 25.43 -13.85
CA LYS A 476 0.10 25.29 -12.93
C LYS A 476 0.83 23.96 -13.11
N SER A 477 0.12 22.91 -13.52
CA SER A 477 0.65 21.54 -13.62
C SER A 477 1.23 21.18 -14.99
N SER A 478 0.86 21.90 -16.04
CA SER A 478 1.11 21.49 -17.44
C SER A 478 1.97 22.48 -18.22
N SER A 479 2.67 22.00 -19.25
CA SER A 479 3.37 22.86 -20.21
C SER A 479 2.45 23.33 -21.34
N SER A 480 2.87 24.36 -22.09
CA SER A 480 2.15 24.82 -23.28
C SER A 480 1.93 23.68 -24.28
N TYR A 481 2.92 22.77 -24.41
CA TYR A 481 2.80 21.57 -25.23
C TYR A 481 1.72 20.60 -24.73
N THR A 482 1.64 20.35 -23.43
CA THR A 482 0.58 19.50 -22.86
C THR A 482 -0.81 20.10 -23.05
N ILE A 483 -0.96 21.43 -22.93
CA ILE A 483 -2.23 22.12 -23.22
C ILE A 483 -2.58 21.98 -24.71
N PHE A 484 -1.60 22.10 -25.61
CA PHE A 484 -1.79 21.79 -27.03
C PHE A 484 -2.27 20.35 -27.26
N LEU A 485 -1.73 19.36 -26.54
CA LEU A 485 -2.20 17.97 -26.62
C LEU A 485 -3.66 17.85 -26.16
N CYS A 486 -4.08 18.58 -25.13
CA CYS A 486 -5.49 18.64 -24.71
C CYS A 486 -6.39 19.21 -25.82
N ILE A 487 -5.97 20.33 -26.46
CA ILE A 487 -6.69 20.94 -27.60
C ILE A 487 -6.81 19.92 -28.74
N LEU A 488 -5.70 19.27 -29.11
CA LEU A 488 -5.64 18.27 -30.16
C LEU A 488 -6.62 17.11 -29.88
N ALA A 489 -6.58 16.52 -28.69
CA ALA A 489 -7.48 15.43 -28.34
C ALA A 489 -8.95 15.86 -28.38
N LYS A 490 -9.27 17.03 -27.83
CA LYS A 490 -10.63 17.54 -27.75
C LYS A 490 -11.22 17.84 -29.13
N VAL A 491 -10.47 18.58 -29.96
CA VAL A 491 -10.90 18.94 -31.31
C VAL A 491 -11.06 17.70 -32.19
N VAL A 492 -10.12 16.74 -32.14
CA VAL A 492 -10.22 15.50 -32.93
C VAL A 492 -11.39 14.65 -32.45
N LYS A 493 -11.59 14.45 -31.14
CA LYS A 493 -12.75 13.71 -30.60
C LYS A 493 -14.07 14.35 -31.01
N LYS A 494 -14.21 15.68 -30.87
CA LYS A 494 -15.43 16.42 -31.25
C LYS A 494 -15.67 16.37 -32.75
N ALA A 495 -14.62 16.53 -33.57
CA ALA A 495 -14.70 16.45 -35.03
C ALA A 495 -15.05 15.05 -35.54
N MET A 496 -14.53 13.99 -34.90
CA MET A 496 -14.86 12.61 -35.26
C MET A 496 -16.30 12.25 -34.93
N LYS A 497 -16.83 12.77 -33.81
CA LYS A 497 -18.25 12.63 -33.45
C LYS A 497 -19.18 13.32 -34.46
N SER A 498 -18.79 14.49 -35.00
CA SER A 498 -19.64 15.27 -35.91
C SER A 498 -19.51 14.90 -37.38
N ASN A 499 -18.30 14.61 -37.87
CA ASN A 499 -17.97 14.51 -39.31
C ASN A 499 -17.33 13.17 -39.70
N GLY A 500 -17.43 12.13 -38.86
CA GLY A 500 -16.83 10.82 -39.11
C GLY A 500 -15.29 10.81 -39.12
N PRO A 501 -14.62 9.84 -39.76
CA PRO A 501 -13.16 9.67 -39.67
C PRO A 501 -12.34 10.65 -40.55
N HIS A 502 -12.99 11.48 -41.37
CA HIS A 502 -12.30 12.37 -42.32
C HIS A 502 -11.39 13.42 -41.64
N PRO A 503 -11.82 14.15 -40.58
CA PRO A 503 -10.96 15.12 -39.90
C PRO A 503 -9.72 14.50 -39.28
N TRP A 504 -9.84 13.26 -38.76
CA TRP A 504 -8.71 12.49 -38.26
C TRP A 504 -7.68 12.23 -39.37
N LYS A 505 -8.12 11.77 -40.56
CA LYS A 505 -7.21 11.52 -41.69
C LYS A 505 -6.44 12.78 -42.11
N GLN A 506 -7.07 13.95 -42.07
CA GLN A 506 -6.42 15.21 -42.39
C GLN A 506 -5.34 15.59 -41.37
N VAL A 507 -5.63 15.46 -40.07
CA VAL A 507 -4.67 15.70 -38.98
C VAL A 507 -3.52 14.68 -39.04
N LYS A 508 -3.84 13.40 -39.22
CA LYS A 508 -2.87 12.30 -39.39
C LYS A 508 -1.87 12.62 -40.49
N GLY A 509 -2.33 12.96 -41.70
CA GLY A 509 -1.46 13.27 -42.84
C GLY A 509 -0.48 14.42 -42.54
N ARG A 510 -0.96 15.49 -41.90
CA ARG A 510 -0.13 16.66 -41.53
C ARG A 510 0.90 16.35 -40.45
N ILE A 511 0.53 15.56 -39.44
CA ILE A 511 1.46 15.17 -38.37
C ILE A 511 2.51 14.20 -38.91
N TYR A 512 2.09 13.14 -39.58
CA TYR A 512 2.99 12.07 -40.03
C TYR A 512 4.02 12.59 -41.04
N SER A 513 3.64 13.51 -41.93
CA SER A 513 4.56 14.09 -42.93
C SER A 513 5.78 14.82 -42.35
N LYS A 514 5.75 15.23 -41.07
CA LYS A 514 6.87 15.92 -40.41
C LYS A 514 7.90 14.95 -39.84
N PHE A 515 7.58 13.67 -39.71
CA PHE A 515 8.46 12.65 -39.16
C PHE A 515 9.05 11.79 -40.28
N HIS A 516 10.21 12.21 -40.79
CA HIS A 516 11.05 11.42 -41.69
C HIS A 516 12.34 11.01 -40.98
N GLN A 517 13.12 10.08 -41.57
CA GLN A 517 14.36 9.55 -40.97
C GLN A 517 15.27 10.64 -40.37
N LYS A 518 15.60 11.69 -41.13
CA LYS A 518 16.45 12.79 -40.65
C LYS A 518 15.89 13.50 -39.41
N ARG A 519 14.56 13.71 -39.32
CA ARG A 519 13.92 14.38 -38.19
C ARG A 519 13.95 13.49 -36.94
N MET A 520 13.72 12.19 -37.13
CA MET A 520 13.81 11.21 -36.03
C MET A 520 15.21 11.15 -35.44
N GLU A 521 16.26 11.19 -36.28
CA GLU A 521 17.67 11.20 -35.82
C GLU A 521 18.07 12.50 -35.09
N GLU A 522 17.41 13.63 -35.36
CA GLU A 522 17.64 14.95 -34.72
C GLU A 522 16.95 15.13 -33.35
N LEU A 523 16.12 14.19 -32.91
CA LEU A 523 15.37 14.32 -31.66
C LEU A 523 16.28 14.22 -30.43
N THR A 524 16.20 15.21 -29.54
CA THR A 524 16.82 15.16 -28.22
C THR A 524 16.03 14.21 -27.30
N GLU A 525 16.54 13.95 -26.09
CA GLU A 525 15.80 13.19 -25.07
C GLU A 525 14.41 13.79 -24.80
N VAL A 526 14.34 15.12 -24.66
CA VAL A 526 13.09 15.87 -24.48
C VAL A 526 12.21 15.80 -25.73
N GLY A 527 12.80 15.90 -26.93
CA GLY A 527 12.07 15.74 -28.18
C GLY A 527 11.42 14.36 -28.33
N LEU A 528 12.10 13.32 -27.88
CA LEU A 528 11.58 11.96 -27.88
C LEU A 528 10.45 11.75 -26.85
N GLN A 529 10.52 12.40 -25.69
CA GLN A 529 9.40 12.42 -24.72
C GLN A 529 8.16 13.11 -25.31
N ASN A 530 8.34 14.25 -25.97
CA ASN A 530 7.26 14.98 -26.64
C ASN A 530 6.67 14.17 -27.80
N PHE A 531 7.51 13.44 -28.54
CA PHE A 531 7.10 12.49 -29.57
C PHE A 531 6.20 11.39 -29.00
N PHE A 532 6.62 10.69 -27.93
CA PHE A 532 5.79 9.65 -27.32
C PHE A 532 4.48 10.20 -26.75
N SER A 533 4.51 11.38 -26.13
CA SER A 533 3.31 12.05 -25.59
C SER A 533 2.27 12.32 -26.69
N LEU A 534 2.73 12.80 -27.85
CA LEU A 534 1.87 13.02 -29.02
C LEU A 534 1.29 11.72 -29.55
N PHE A 535 2.13 10.74 -29.88
CA PHE A 535 1.65 9.53 -30.55
C PHE A 535 0.83 8.62 -29.63
N LEU A 536 1.10 8.61 -28.32
CA LEU A 536 0.21 7.94 -27.35
C LEU A 536 -1.15 8.65 -27.28
N LEU A 537 -1.19 9.99 -27.28
CA LEU A 537 -2.45 10.74 -27.36
C LEU A 537 -3.22 10.42 -28.66
N LEU A 538 -2.52 10.39 -29.80
CA LEU A 538 -3.11 10.03 -31.08
C LEU A 538 -3.70 8.62 -31.06
N ALA A 539 -2.99 7.65 -30.48
CA ALA A 539 -3.49 6.28 -30.32
C ALA A 539 -4.67 6.19 -29.33
N ALA A 540 -4.72 7.06 -28.32
CA ALA A 540 -5.86 7.13 -27.41
C ALA A 540 -7.12 7.66 -28.11
N VAL A 541 -6.98 8.66 -28.97
CA VAL A 541 -8.08 9.34 -29.67
C VAL A 541 -8.52 8.61 -30.96
N ALA A 542 -7.61 7.88 -31.62
CA ALA A 542 -7.86 7.15 -32.85
C ALA A 542 -7.69 5.61 -32.68
N GLU A 543 -7.54 4.89 -33.79
CA GLU A 543 -7.25 3.45 -33.81
C GLU A 543 -5.80 3.19 -33.39
N VAL A 544 -5.63 2.43 -32.29
CA VAL A 544 -4.32 2.19 -31.67
C VAL A 544 -3.37 1.47 -32.63
N GLU A 545 -3.88 0.53 -33.43
CA GLU A 545 -3.07 -0.32 -34.31
C GLU A 545 -2.39 0.44 -35.44
N ASP A 546 -3.11 1.34 -36.10
CA ASP A 546 -2.61 2.21 -37.17
C ASP A 546 -1.54 3.19 -36.66
N VAL A 547 -1.75 3.73 -35.45
CA VAL A 547 -0.78 4.67 -34.85
C VAL A 547 0.46 3.93 -34.36
N ALA A 548 0.29 2.82 -33.65
CA ALA A 548 1.41 2.06 -33.08
C ALA A 548 2.30 1.44 -34.17
N SER A 549 1.72 0.87 -35.23
CA SER A 549 2.48 0.32 -36.36
C SER A 549 3.37 1.39 -37.01
N HIS A 550 2.82 2.57 -37.29
CA HIS A 550 3.60 3.68 -37.84
C HIS A 550 4.72 4.16 -36.89
N VAL A 551 4.45 4.25 -35.59
CA VAL A 551 5.46 4.63 -34.60
C VAL A 551 6.60 3.63 -34.56
N LEU A 552 6.31 2.32 -34.61
CA LEU A 552 7.35 1.30 -34.65
C LEU A 552 8.26 1.46 -35.87
N ASP A 553 7.70 1.82 -37.03
CA ASP A 553 8.48 2.08 -38.24
C ASP A 553 9.36 3.32 -38.09
N LEU A 554 8.82 4.40 -37.51
CA LEU A 554 9.58 5.61 -37.23
C LEU A 554 10.72 5.37 -36.23
N LEU A 555 10.48 4.53 -35.21
CA LEU A 555 11.50 4.19 -34.21
C LEU A 555 12.60 3.28 -34.80
N ASN A 556 12.34 2.53 -35.87
CA ASN A 556 13.38 1.75 -36.55
C ASN A 556 14.43 2.65 -37.24
N PHE A 557 14.10 3.92 -37.54
CA PHE A 557 15.07 4.89 -38.07
C PHE A 557 16.12 5.33 -37.04
N LEU A 558 15.90 5.04 -35.75
CA LEU A 558 16.82 5.40 -34.69
C LEU A 558 18.02 4.44 -34.66
N LYS A 559 19.21 4.95 -35.03
CA LYS A 559 20.50 4.24 -35.01
C LYS A 559 20.89 3.67 -33.63
N PRO A 560 21.72 2.60 -33.55
CA PRO A 560 22.17 2.05 -32.27
C PRO A 560 22.99 2.99 -31.39
N ALA A 561 23.59 4.07 -31.91
CA ALA A 561 24.55 4.91 -31.19
C ALA A 561 23.96 5.87 -30.13
N PHE A 562 22.67 5.79 -29.80
CA PHE A 562 22.04 6.68 -28.82
C PHE A 562 22.52 6.49 -27.38
N LYS A 563 22.44 7.58 -26.61
CA LYS A 563 22.72 7.60 -25.17
C LYS A 563 21.76 6.68 -24.41
N THR A 564 22.22 6.15 -23.27
CA THR A 564 21.45 5.23 -22.41
C THR A 564 20.06 5.75 -22.05
N SER A 565 19.92 7.05 -21.78
CA SER A 565 18.63 7.66 -21.41
C SER A 565 17.59 7.61 -22.52
N GLN A 566 17.99 7.87 -23.77
CA GLN A 566 17.10 7.77 -24.94
C GLN A 566 16.64 6.33 -25.17
N ARG A 567 17.53 5.34 -25.04
CA ARG A 567 17.16 3.92 -25.18
C ARG A 567 16.14 3.49 -24.11
N ALA A 568 16.33 3.93 -22.87
CA ALA A 568 15.38 3.68 -21.80
C ALA A 568 14.00 4.29 -22.11
N LEU A 569 13.94 5.51 -22.63
CA LEU A 569 12.68 6.12 -23.08
C LEU A 569 12.01 5.37 -24.22
N ILE A 570 12.80 4.85 -25.18
CA ILE A 570 12.26 4.02 -26.27
C ILE A 570 11.57 2.78 -25.70
N TRP A 571 12.20 2.10 -24.74
CA TRP A 571 11.61 0.91 -24.09
C TRP A 571 10.33 1.26 -23.32
N LYS A 572 10.34 2.36 -22.56
CA LYS A 572 9.14 2.84 -21.86
C LYS A 572 8.01 3.18 -22.84
N GLY A 573 8.33 3.82 -23.96
CA GLY A 573 7.36 4.17 -25.01
C GLY A 573 6.75 2.93 -25.66
N HIS A 574 7.56 1.93 -26.05
CA HIS A 574 7.05 0.65 -26.55
C HIS A 574 6.12 -0.02 -25.54
N MET A 575 6.49 0.01 -24.26
CA MET A 575 5.70 -0.60 -23.21
C MET A 575 4.41 0.15 -22.90
N ALA A 576 4.41 1.48 -23.03
CA ALA A 576 3.21 2.30 -22.92
C ALA A 576 2.21 1.99 -24.05
N PHE A 577 2.68 1.73 -25.29
CA PHE A 577 1.80 1.23 -26.35
C PHE A 577 1.24 -0.15 -26.02
N LEU A 578 2.08 -1.09 -25.55
CA LEU A 578 1.62 -2.44 -25.19
C LEU A 578 0.58 -2.39 -24.05
N LEU A 579 0.78 -1.53 -23.05
CA LEU A 579 -0.17 -1.28 -21.97
C LEU A 579 -1.48 -0.63 -22.47
N MET A 580 -1.41 0.22 -23.50
CA MET A 580 -2.60 0.80 -24.14
C MET A 580 -3.42 -0.25 -24.87
N TYR A 581 -2.77 -1.17 -25.58
CA TYR A 581 -3.44 -2.32 -26.20
C TYR A 581 -4.16 -3.16 -25.15
N ALA A 582 -3.48 -3.45 -24.04
CA ALA A 582 -4.07 -4.17 -22.90
C ALA A 582 -5.30 -3.42 -22.33
N GLN A 583 -5.22 -2.10 -22.10
CA GLN A 583 -6.35 -1.29 -21.61
C GLN A 583 -7.54 -1.25 -22.58
N LYS A 584 -7.29 -1.22 -23.90
CA LYS A 584 -8.34 -1.24 -24.93
C LYS A 584 -8.78 -2.65 -25.35
N ASN A 585 -8.30 -3.71 -24.68
CA ASN A 585 -8.57 -5.11 -25.00
C ASN A 585 -8.25 -5.51 -26.46
N VAL A 586 -7.17 -4.96 -27.03
CA VAL A 586 -6.65 -5.31 -28.36
C VAL A 586 -5.55 -6.37 -28.21
N ASP A 587 -5.38 -7.26 -29.21
CA ASP A 587 -4.35 -8.30 -29.14
C ASP A 587 -2.94 -7.70 -29.10
N ILE A 588 -2.20 -8.03 -28.03
CA ILE A 588 -0.81 -7.59 -27.83
C ILE A 588 0.21 -8.41 -28.63
N GLY A 589 -0.20 -9.48 -29.33
CA GLY A 589 0.68 -10.52 -29.88
C GLY A 589 1.84 -10.05 -30.74
N VAL A 590 1.60 -9.11 -31.66
CA VAL A 590 2.63 -8.59 -32.57
C VAL A 590 3.67 -7.75 -31.83
N LEU A 591 3.22 -6.86 -30.93
CA LEU A 591 4.09 -6.01 -30.12
C LEU A 591 4.86 -6.82 -29.07
N ALA A 592 4.19 -7.77 -28.43
CA ALA A 592 4.77 -8.67 -27.44
C ALA A 592 5.89 -9.52 -28.05
N GLU A 593 5.70 -10.07 -29.26
CA GLU A 593 6.74 -10.84 -29.96
C GLU A 593 7.99 -10.00 -30.25
N LYS A 594 7.81 -8.82 -30.86
CA LYS A 594 8.93 -7.93 -31.22
C LYS A 594 9.71 -7.49 -29.97
N PHE A 595 9.01 -7.09 -28.92
CA PHE A 595 9.65 -6.57 -27.71
C PHE A 595 10.27 -7.68 -26.85
N SER A 596 9.63 -8.83 -26.76
CA SER A 596 10.18 -10.00 -26.07
C SER A 596 11.47 -10.51 -26.74
N CYS A 597 11.57 -10.46 -28.08
CA CYS A 597 12.82 -10.75 -28.78
C CYS A 597 13.93 -9.76 -28.40
N ALA A 598 13.64 -8.46 -28.33
CA ALA A 598 14.60 -7.45 -27.90
C ALA A 598 15.05 -7.67 -26.44
N PHE A 599 14.13 -8.06 -25.55
CA PHE A 599 14.44 -8.45 -24.17
C PHE A 599 15.38 -9.65 -24.10
N ARG A 600 15.10 -10.71 -24.87
CA ARG A 600 15.94 -11.92 -24.91
C ARG A 600 17.38 -11.61 -25.31
N GLU A 601 17.57 -10.81 -26.36
CA GLU A 601 18.93 -10.42 -26.79
C GLU A 601 19.66 -9.62 -25.69
N LYS A 602 18.98 -8.70 -25.00
CA LYS A 602 19.59 -7.95 -23.89
C LYS A 602 19.83 -8.79 -22.65
N ALA A 603 18.99 -9.76 -22.35
CA ALA A 603 19.23 -10.72 -21.27
C ALA A 603 20.45 -11.62 -21.58
N LYS A 604 20.64 -11.99 -22.84
CA LYS A 604 21.82 -12.73 -23.30
C LYS A 604 23.10 -11.91 -23.19
N GLU A 605 23.08 -10.64 -23.62
CA GLU A 605 24.21 -9.71 -23.44
C GLU A 605 24.55 -9.55 -21.94
N PHE A 606 23.53 -9.43 -21.09
CA PHE A 606 23.70 -9.32 -19.64
C PHE A 606 24.33 -10.57 -19.01
N LEU A 607 23.99 -11.76 -19.51
CA LEU A 607 24.58 -13.03 -19.07
C LEU A 607 26.05 -13.17 -19.43
N VAL A 608 26.46 -12.69 -20.60
CA VAL A 608 27.85 -12.78 -21.07
C VAL A 608 28.75 -11.67 -20.48
N SER A 609 28.16 -10.56 -20.02
CA SER A 609 28.90 -9.44 -19.43
C SER A 609 29.72 -9.86 -18.19
N LYS A 610 31.02 -9.51 -18.18
CA LYS A 610 31.91 -9.79 -17.04
C LYS A 610 31.64 -8.82 -15.90
N ASN A 611 31.87 -9.26 -14.65
CA ASN A 611 31.63 -8.47 -13.44
C ASN A 611 32.42 -7.15 -13.35
N GLU A 612 33.49 -7.00 -14.14
CA GLU A 612 34.36 -5.81 -14.15
C GLU A 612 33.74 -4.62 -14.91
N GLU A 613 32.78 -4.86 -15.81
CA GLU A 613 32.11 -3.82 -16.62
C GLU A 613 30.82 -3.30 -15.95
N MET A 614 30.95 -2.82 -14.70
CA MET A 614 29.81 -2.43 -13.85
C MET A 614 28.87 -1.40 -14.50
N ILE A 615 29.39 -0.43 -15.27
CA ILE A 615 28.60 0.63 -15.91
C ILE A 615 27.74 0.07 -17.06
N GLN A 616 28.29 -0.85 -17.85
CA GLN A 616 27.57 -1.50 -18.94
C GLN A 616 26.48 -2.43 -18.39
N ARG A 617 26.80 -3.18 -17.33
CA ARG A 617 25.84 -4.02 -16.63
C ARG A 617 24.68 -3.21 -16.05
N GLN A 618 24.95 -2.07 -15.40
CA GLN A 618 23.91 -1.18 -14.87
C GLN A 618 23.02 -0.61 -15.99
N THR A 619 23.62 -0.28 -17.14
CA THR A 619 22.89 0.20 -18.33
C THR A 619 21.96 -0.88 -18.88
N LEU A 620 22.43 -2.12 -18.99
CA LEU A 620 21.62 -3.26 -19.43
C LEU A 620 20.50 -3.57 -18.41
N TRP A 621 20.82 -3.58 -17.11
CA TRP A 621 19.85 -3.79 -16.04
C TRP A 621 18.74 -2.73 -16.06
N THR A 622 19.06 -1.47 -16.36
CA THR A 622 18.05 -0.40 -16.47
C THR A 622 17.01 -0.73 -17.55
N LEU A 623 17.43 -1.26 -18.70
CA LEU A 623 16.52 -1.68 -19.77
C LEU A 623 15.72 -2.93 -19.36
N LEU A 624 16.37 -3.92 -18.75
CA LEU A 624 15.74 -5.15 -18.29
C LEU A 624 14.70 -4.87 -17.20
N SER A 625 14.97 -3.97 -16.25
CA SER A 625 14.02 -3.53 -15.23
C SER A 625 12.80 -2.86 -15.86
N ILE A 626 12.97 -1.97 -16.84
CA ILE A 626 11.84 -1.34 -17.55
C ILE A 626 10.93 -2.39 -18.19
N TYR A 627 11.51 -3.47 -18.75
CA TYR A 627 10.73 -4.58 -19.28
C TYR A 627 9.99 -5.34 -18.18
N ILE A 628 10.67 -5.71 -17.10
CA ILE A 628 10.09 -6.44 -15.96
C ILE A 628 8.93 -5.64 -15.35
N ASP A 629 9.18 -4.38 -15.00
CA ASP A 629 8.19 -3.48 -14.38
C ASP A 629 7.00 -3.27 -15.32
N GLY A 630 7.28 -3.03 -16.60
CA GLY A 630 6.22 -2.86 -17.59
C GLY A 630 5.40 -4.12 -17.84
N VAL A 631 6.02 -5.31 -17.85
CA VAL A 631 5.27 -6.57 -18.04
C VAL A 631 4.38 -6.77 -16.82
N GLN A 632 4.87 -6.45 -15.62
CA GLN A 632 4.04 -6.47 -14.41
C GLN A 632 2.82 -5.57 -14.56
N GLU A 633 3.00 -4.31 -14.98
CA GLU A 633 1.91 -3.35 -15.20
C GLU A 633 0.87 -3.87 -16.20
N VAL A 634 1.30 -4.56 -17.26
CA VAL A 634 0.41 -5.18 -18.26
C VAL A 634 -0.42 -6.30 -17.64
N PHE A 635 0.19 -7.20 -16.89
CA PHE A 635 -0.54 -8.28 -16.20
C PHE A 635 -1.53 -7.73 -15.14
N GLU A 636 -1.14 -6.70 -14.40
CA GLU A 636 -2.00 -6.04 -13.40
C GLU A 636 -3.19 -5.31 -14.04
N THR A 637 -2.99 -4.67 -15.20
CA THR A 637 -4.02 -3.87 -15.89
C THR A 637 -4.95 -4.71 -16.75
N SER A 638 -4.48 -5.83 -17.30
CA SER A 638 -5.28 -6.71 -18.17
C SER A 638 -6.47 -7.33 -17.43
N TYR A 639 -7.67 -7.20 -17.99
CA TYR A 639 -8.89 -7.84 -17.48
C TYR A 639 -8.92 -9.35 -17.73
N CYS A 640 -8.41 -9.79 -18.89
CA CYS A 640 -8.31 -11.18 -19.29
C CYS A 640 -6.93 -11.47 -19.90
N LEU A 641 -6.41 -12.68 -19.70
CA LEU A 641 -5.16 -13.12 -20.30
C LEU A 641 -5.44 -13.77 -21.66
N TYR A 642 -4.63 -13.40 -22.64
CA TYR A 642 -4.65 -13.92 -24.01
C TYR A 642 -3.39 -14.77 -24.26
N PRO A 643 -3.37 -15.65 -25.29
CA PRO A 643 -2.18 -16.44 -25.60
C PRO A 643 -0.94 -15.57 -25.84
N SER A 644 -1.15 -14.35 -26.32
CA SER A 644 -0.11 -13.36 -26.54
C SER A 644 0.61 -12.88 -25.26
N HIS A 645 0.00 -13.05 -24.07
CA HIS A 645 0.65 -12.74 -22.78
C HIS A 645 1.75 -13.75 -22.43
N GLU A 646 1.65 -15.00 -22.90
CA GLU A 646 2.70 -16.01 -22.73
C GLU A 646 4.02 -15.55 -23.38
N LYS A 647 3.93 -14.88 -24.53
CA LYS A 647 5.09 -14.39 -25.28
C LYS A 647 5.95 -13.39 -24.51
N LEU A 648 5.36 -12.66 -23.57
CA LEU A 648 6.09 -11.74 -22.69
C LEU A 648 6.96 -12.49 -21.67
N LEU A 649 6.64 -13.76 -21.36
CA LEU A 649 7.37 -14.61 -20.43
C LEU A 649 8.23 -15.61 -21.22
N ASN A 650 9.34 -15.13 -21.79
CA ASN A 650 10.20 -15.94 -22.66
C ASN A 650 11.47 -16.49 -21.98
N ASP A 651 12.31 -17.18 -22.76
CA ASP A 651 13.58 -17.78 -22.35
C ASP A 651 14.66 -16.77 -21.91
N GLY A 652 14.49 -15.49 -22.22
CA GLY A 652 15.30 -14.40 -21.68
C GLY A 652 15.29 -14.36 -20.15
N PHE A 653 14.17 -14.70 -19.49
CA PHE A 653 14.11 -14.78 -18.03
C PHE A 653 15.00 -15.90 -17.47
N SER A 654 15.07 -17.05 -18.16
CA SER A 654 15.96 -18.14 -17.76
C SER A 654 17.44 -17.77 -17.86
N MET A 655 17.81 -16.93 -18.84
CA MET A 655 19.15 -16.37 -18.96
C MET A 655 19.42 -15.31 -17.87
N LEU A 656 18.45 -14.42 -17.63
CA LEU A 656 18.54 -13.35 -16.65
C LEU A 656 18.71 -13.87 -15.22
N LEU A 657 17.88 -14.83 -14.79
CA LEU A 657 17.92 -15.42 -13.45
C LEU A 657 19.30 -16.00 -13.10
N ARG A 658 20.00 -16.59 -14.09
CA ARG A 658 21.34 -17.15 -13.90
C ARG A 658 22.43 -16.09 -13.78
N ALA A 659 22.19 -14.89 -14.31
CA ALA A 659 23.14 -13.79 -14.30
C ALA A 659 22.92 -12.82 -13.14
N CYS A 660 21.72 -12.69 -12.59
CA CYS A 660 21.39 -11.71 -11.56
C CYS A 660 22.21 -11.87 -10.25
N ARG A 661 22.55 -10.73 -9.65
CA ARG A 661 23.02 -10.62 -8.26
C ARG A 661 21.84 -10.59 -7.29
N GLU A 662 22.09 -10.65 -5.99
CA GLU A 662 21.03 -10.73 -4.98
C GLU A 662 19.96 -9.62 -5.10
N SER A 663 20.36 -8.35 -5.28
CA SER A 663 19.42 -7.22 -5.39
C SER A 663 18.59 -7.28 -6.68
N GLU A 664 19.22 -7.64 -7.79
CA GLU A 664 18.57 -7.78 -9.10
C GLU A 664 17.59 -8.97 -9.08
N LEU A 665 18.02 -10.08 -8.47
CA LEU A 665 17.21 -11.28 -8.32
C LEU A 665 15.99 -11.03 -7.45
N ARG A 666 16.13 -10.20 -6.40
CA ARG A 666 15.01 -9.74 -5.57
C ARG A 666 13.93 -9.04 -6.39
N THR A 667 14.30 -8.19 -7.35
CA THR A 667 13.34 -7.54 -8.27
C THR A 667 12.67 -8.54 -9.20
N VAL A 668 13.42 -9.49 -9.77
CA VAL A 668 12.83 -10.52 -10.67
C VAL A 668 11.88 -11.44 -9.90
N LEU A 669 12.23 -11.81 -8.65
CA LEU A 669 11.37 -12.67 -7.82
C LEU A 669 10.13 -11.93 -7.32
N SER A 670 10.21 -10.63 -6.99
CA SER A 670 9.02 -9.85 -6.66
C SER A 670 8.07 -9.72 -7.85
N PHE A 671 8.62 -9.52 -9.05
CA PHE A 671 7.85 -9.56 -10.30
C PHE A 671 7.15 -10.92 -10.49
N LEU A 672 7.89 -12.02 -10.32
CA LEU A 672 7.34 -13.37 -10.41
C LEU A 672 6.17 -13.59 -9.44
N GLN A 673 6.31 -13.12 -8.20
CA GLN A 673 5.25 -13.19 -7.19
C GLN A 673 4.01 -12.39 -7.60
N ALA A 674 4.19 -11.17 -8.12
CA ALA A 674 3.09 -10.33 -8.60
C ALA A 674 2.33 -10.99 -9.75
N VAL A 675 3.05 -11.55 -10.72
CA VAL A 675 2.45 -12.27 -11.86
C VAL A 675 1.73 -13.55 -11.40
N LEU A 676 2.33 -14.35 -10.51
CA LEU A 676 1.71 -15.55 -9.95
C LEU A 676 0.43 -15.22 -9.16
N ALA A 677 0.47 -14.18 -8.32
CA ALA A 677 -0.69 -13.73 -7.56
C ALA A 677 -1.83 -13.29 -8.50
N ARG A 678 -1.51 -12.57 -9.58
CA ARG A 678 -2.49 -12.14 -10.58
C ARG A 678 -3.13 -13.32 -11.31
N ILE A 679 -2.34 -14.28 -11.80
CA ILE A 679 -2.85 -15.48 -12.49
C ILE A 679 -3.78 -16.27 -11.58
N ARG A 680 -3.38 -16.47 -10.33
CA ARG A 680 -4.20 -17.21 -9.35
C ARG A 680 -5.50 -16.49 -9.00
N SER A 681 -5.46 -15.15 -8.86
CA SER A 681 -6.66 -14.34 -8.68
C SER A 681 -7.63 -14.48 -9.86
N MET A 682 -7.12 -14.45 -11.09
CA MET A 682 -7.94 -14.62 -12.30
C MET A 682 -8.49 -16.05 -12.43
N HIS A 683 -7.71 -17.06 -12.05
CA HIS A 683 -8.19 -18.45 -11.98
C HIS A 683 -9.33 -18.59 -10.97
N GLN A 684 -9.20 -18.00 -9.78
CA GLN A 684 -10.27 -18.04 -8.77
C GLN A 684 -11.56 -17.35 -9.25
N GLN A 685 -11.43 -16.20 -9.94
CA GLN A 685 -12.57 -15.53 -10.58
C GLN A 685 -13.21 -16.42 -11.66
N LEU A 686 -12.40 -17.07 -12.49
CA LEU A 686 -12.88 -18.00 -13.51
C LEU A 686 -13.64 -19.18 -12.88
N CYS A 687 -13.13 -19.78 -11.80
CA CYS A 687 -13.83 -20.85 -11.08
C CYS A 687 -15.17 -20.39 -10.49
N GLN A 688 -15.25 -19.16 -9.98
CA GLN A 688 -16.52 -18.60 -9.48
C GLN A 688 -17.53 -18.36 -10.62
N GLU A 689 -17.06 -17.91 -11.79
CA GLU A 689 -17.89 -17.76 -12.99
C GLU A 689 -18.40 -19.11 -13.53
N LEU A 690 -17.56 -20.15 -13.48
CA LEU A 690 -17.91 -21.52 -13.87
C LEU A 690 -18.91 -22.20 -12.92
N GLN A 691 -18.97 -21.79 -11.65
CA GLN A 691 -19.88 -22.32 -10.63
C GLN A 691 -21.26 -21.65 -10.60
N ARG A 692 -21.50 -20.58 -11.36
CA ARG A 692 -22.84 -19.99 -11.45
C ARG A 692 -23.73 -20.87 -12.33
N ASP A 693 -24.80 -21.42 -11.77
CA ASP A 693 -25.80 -22.19 -12.51
C ASP A 693 -26.50 -21.29 -13.56
N ASN A 694 -26.67 -21.81 -14.78
CA ASN A 694 -27.22 -21.18 -16.01
C ASN A 694 -26.25 -20.31 -16.84
N VAL A 695 -25.24 -20.95 -17.43
CA VAL A 695 -24.31 -20.31 -18.38
C VAL A 695 -24.60 -20.81 -19.80
N ASP A 696 -24.94 -19.90 -20.73
CA ASP A 696 -25.16 -20.19 -22.16
C ASP A 696 -23.95 -20.89 -22.81
N LEU A 697 -24.19 -21.75 -23.82
CA LEU A 697 -23.14 -22.48 -24.56
C LEU A 697 -22.00 -21.57 -25.08
N PHE A 698 -22.35 -20.36 -25.53
CA PHE A 698 -21.38 -19.37 -25.99
C PHE A 698 -20.45 -18.91 -24.85
N VAL A 699 -21.00 -18.68 -23.65
CA VAL A 699 -20.24 -18.27 -22.49
C VAL A 699 -19.34 -19.43 -22.01
N GLN A 700 -19.81 -20.68 -22.07
CA GLN A 700 -19.01 -21.86 -21.73
C GLN A 700 -17.78 -22.05 -22.65
N SER A 701 -17.93 -21.84 -23.95
CA SER A 701 -16.80 -21.87 -24.90
C SER A 701 -15.77 -20.77 -24.64
N SER A 702 -16.23 -19.59 -24.23
CA SER A 702 -15.37 -18.44 -23.88
C SER A 702 -14.59 -18.68 -22.58
N LEU A 703 -15.22 -19.31 -21.58
CA LEU A 703 -14.58 -19.67 -20.31
C LEU A 703 -13.50 -20.74 -20.52
N SER A 704 -13.77 -21.75 -21.35
CA SER A 704 -12.76 -22.76 -21.73
C SER A 704 -11.57 -22.14 -22.50
N ALA A 705 -11.81 -21.12 -23.31
CA ALA A 705 -10.72 -20.38 -23.96
C ALA A 705 -9.85 -19.62 -22.94
N LYS A 706 -10.47 -18.92 -21.97
CA LYS A 706 -9.75 -18.25 -20.88
C LYS A 706 -8.91 -19.23 -20.06
N GLU A 707 -9.44 -20.41 -19.77
CA GLU A 707 -8.71 -21.48 -19.06
C GLU A 707 -7.46 -21.93 -19.83
N ARG A 708 -7.60 -22.17 -21.14
CA ARG A 708 -6.46 -22.51 -22.02
C ARG A 708 -5.39 -21.42 -22.06
N HIS A 709 -5.79 -20.14 -22.03
CA HIS A 709 -4.86 -19.02 -22.01
C HIS A 709 -4.10 -18.93 -20.68
N LEU A 710 -4.79 -19.12 -19.54
CA LEU A 710 -4.15 -19.20 -18.22
C LEU A 710 -3.16 -20.36 -18.15
N ALA A 711 -3.53 -21.52 -18.70
CA ALA A 711 -2.68 -22.69 -18.76
C ALA A 711 -1.39 -22.45 -19.57
N ALA A 712 -1.48 -21.72 -20.68
CA ALA A 712 -0.33 -21.36 -21.51
C ALA A 712 0.66 -20.45 -20.75
N VAL A 713 0.16 -19.40 -20.08
CA VAL A 713 0.99 -18.53 -19.24
C VAL A 713 1.60 -19.29 -18.06
N ALA A 714 0.84 -20.17 -17.40
CA ALA A 714 1.36 -21.01 -16.34
C ALA A 714 2.49 -21.93 -16.83
N SER A 715 2.33 -22.53 -18.02
CA SER A 715 3.38 -23.34 -18.67
C SER A 715 4.68 -22.55 -18.88
N ALA A 716 4.60 -21.29 -19.33
CA ALA A 716 5.77 -20.43 -19.46
C ALA A 716 6.46 -20.16 -18.11
N LEU A 717 5.70 -19.93 -17.03
CA LEU A 717 6.26 -19.76 -15.69
C LEU A 717 6.99 -21.01 -15.19
N TRP A 718 6.41 -22.19 -15.39
CA TRP A 718 7.04 -23.46 -15.07
C TRP A 718 8.35 -23.66 -15.84
N ARG A 719 8.33 -23.38 -17.14
CA ARG A 719 9.48 -23.55 -18.03
C ARG A 719 10.62 -22.61 -17.67
N HIS A 720 10.32 -21.32 -17.47
CA HIS A 720 11.35 -20.28 -17.42
C HIS A 720 11.86 -19.92 -16.02
N PHE A 721 11.03 -20.11 -14.97
CA PHE A 721 11.37 -19.70 -13.60
C PHE A 721 11.54 -20.88 -12.64
N PHE A 722 10.66 -21.88 -12.69
CA PHE A 722 10.67 -22.96 -11.68
C PHE A 722 11.93 -23.82 -11.74
N SER A 723 12.48 -24.07 -12.94
CA SER A 723 13.74 -24.81 -13.11
C SER A 723 14.91 -24.16 -12.36
N PHE A 724 14.96 -22.83 -12.34
CA PHE A 724 15.94 -22.06 -11.57
C PHE A 724 15.68 -22.16 -10.07
N LEU A 725 14.43 -21.99 -9.61
CA LEU A 725 14.10 -22.16 -8.18
C LEU A 725 14.49 -23.55 -7.65
N LYS A 726 14.25 -24.59 -8.46
CA LYS A 726 14.65 -25.98 -8.15
C LYS A 726 16.16 -26.13 -8.01
N SER A 727 16.98 -25.45 -8.83
CA SER A 727 18.44 -25.52 -8.71
C SER A 727 18.98 -24.72 -7.52
N GLN A 728 18.29 -23.65 -7.13
CA GLN A 728 18.69 -22.80 -6.00
C GLN A 728 18.38 -23.40 -4.62
N ARG A 729 17.70 -24.55 -4.56
CA ARG A 729 17.44 -25.34 -3.33
C ARG A 729 18.68 -25.56 -2.45
N MET A 730 19.85 -25.66 -3.08
CA MET A 730 21.14 -25.98 -2.45
C MET A 730 22.12 -24.80 -2.35
N SER A 731 21.75 -23.65 -2.92
CA SER A 731 22.63 -22.51 -3.14
C SER A 731 22.25 -21.36 -2.20
N GLN A 732 23.23 -20.55 -1.79
CA GLN A 732 23.01 -19.37 -0.94
C GLN A 732 22.83 -18.07 -1.74
N VAL A 733 22.72 -18.14 -3.07
CA VAL A 733 22.61 -16.95 -3.93
C VAL A 733 21.26 -16.24 -3.80
N VAL A 734 20.19 -16.97 -3.48
CA VAL A 734 18.83 -16.41 -3.32
C VAL A 734 18.52 -16.17 -1.84
N PRO A 735 17.95 -15.02 -1.47
CA PRO A 735 17.40 -14.83 -0.13
C PRO A 735 16.40 -15.93 0.22
N PHE A 736 16.59 -16.59 1.36
CA PHE A 736 15.77 -17.74 1.77
C PHE A 736 14.27 -17.42 1.87
N SER A 737 13.93 -16.17 2.19
CA SER A 737 12.53 -15.73 2.28
C SER A 737 11.82 -15.77 0.93
N GLN A 738 12.45 -15.21 -0.10
CA GLN A 738 11.89 -15.13 -1.45
C GLN A 738 11.84 -16.49 -2.15
N LEU A 739 12.85 -17.33 -1.93
CA LEU A 739 12.84 -18.71 -2.43
C LEU A 739 11.65 -19.49 -1.88
N ALA A 740 11.41 -19.39 -0.56
CA ALA A 740 10.29 -20.06 0.09
C ALA A 740 8.95 -19.55 -0.40
N ASP A 741 8.78 -18.23 -0.53
CA ASP A 741 7.52 -17.63 -0.97
C ASP A 741 7.20 -17.99 -2.43
N ALA A 742 8.18 -17.83 -3.35
CA ALA A 742 7.98 -18.19 -4.76
C ALA A 742 7.70 -19.69 -4.94
N ALA A 743 8.40 -20.57 -4.19
CA ALA A 743 8.12 -22.00 -4.22
C ALA A 743 6.71 -22.33 -3.69
N ALA A 744 6.24 -21.61 -2.66
CA ALA A 744 4.89 -21.78 -2.14
C ALA A 744 3.84 -21.31 -3.15
N ASP A 745 4.08 -20.20 -3.86
CA ASP A 745 3.19 -19.72 -4.92
C ASP A 745 3.09 -20.71 -6.08
N PHE A 746 4.21 -21.35 -6.49
CA PHE A 746 4.16 -22.46 -7.45
C PHE A 746 3.44 -23.69 -6.92
N THR A 747 3.54 -23.98 -5.62
CA THR A 747 2.77 -25.09 -5.01
C THR A 747 1.27 -24.82 -5.08
N LEU A 748 0.87 -23.58 -4.87
CA LEU A 748 -0.52 -23.15 -4.99
C LEU A 748 -0.98 -23.10 -6.45
N LEU A 749 -0.12 -22.67 -7.39
CA LEU A 749 -0.39 -22.76 -8.82
C LEU A 749 -0.62 -24.21 -9.28
N ALA A 750 0.15 -25.17 -8.75
CA ALA A 750 -0.02 -26.60 -9.02
C ALA A 750 -1.31 -27.18 -8.42
N MET A 751 -1.85 -26.57 -7.36
CA MET A 751 -3.17 -26.91 -6.81
C MET A 751 -4.28 -26.34 -7.69
N ASP A 752 -4.15 -25.08 -8.09
CA ASP A 752 -5.13 -24.37 -8.91
C ASP A 752 -5.21 -24.99 -10.33
N MET A 753 -4.07 -25.26 -10.97
CA MET A 753 -3.96 -25.78 -12.35
C MET A 753 -3.00 -26.99 -12.46
N PRO A 754 -3.39 -28.18 -11.97
CA PRO A 754 -2.49 -29.34 -11.89
C PRO A 754 -2.02 -29.86 -13.25
N SER A 755 -2.79 -29.70 -14.31
CA SER A 755 -2.46 -30.15 -15.68
C SER A 755 -1.28 -29.39 -16.31
N THR A 756 -0.98 -28.19 -15.81
CA THR A 756 0.10 -27.33 -16.33
C THR A 756 1.47 -27.66 -15.76
N ALA A 757 1.51 -28.41 -14.65
CA ALA A 757 2.76 -28.74 -13.98
C ALA A 757 3.62 -29.68 -14.86
N PRO A 758 4.96 -29.54 -14.82
CA PRO A 758 5.88 -30.38 -15.59
C PRO A 758 5.60 -31.88 -15.41
N SER A 759 5.81 -32.66 -16.48
CA SER A 759 5.60 -34.11 -16.49
C SER A 759 6.32 -34.85 -15.36
N ASP A 760 7.49 -34.35 -14.95
CA ASP A 760 8.30 -34.89 -13.85
C ASP A 760 7.58 -34.91 -12.49
N PHE A 761 6.50 -34.13 -12.34
CA PHE A 761 5.73 -33.99 -11.10
C PHE A 761 4.34 -34.63 -11.16
N GLN A 762 3.92 -35.13 -12.32
CA GLN A 762 2.66 -35.84 -12.48
C GLN A 762 2.76 -37.26 -11.87
N PRO A 763 1.69 -37.85 -11.33
CA PRO A 763 0.30 -37.36 -11.32
C PRO A 763 -0.05 -36.43 -10.13
N GLN A 764 0.87 -36.21 -9.18
CA GLN A 764 0.61 -35.43 -7.96
C GLN A 764 1.61 -34.27 -7.80
N PRO A 765 1.40 -33.17 -8.57
CA PRO A 765 2.39 -32.10 -8.61
C PRO A 765 2.53 -31.34 -7.29
N VAL A 766 1.42 -31.13 -6.58
CA VAL A 766 1.41 -30.48 -5.26
C VAL A 766 2.29 -31.22 -4.26
N ILE A 767 2.08 -32.54 -4.11
CA ILE A 767 2.84 -33.38 -3.17
C ILE A 767 4.32 -33.41 -3.54
N SER A 768 4.63 -33.52 -4.83
CA SER A 768 6.00 -33.55 -5.32
C SER A 768 6.77 -32.24 -5.04
N ILE A 769 6.11 -31.08 -5.14
CA ILE A 769 6.74 -29.79 -4.83
C ILE A 769 6.92 -29.62 -3.31
N ILE A 770 5.94 -30.02 -2.50
CA ILE A 770 6.07 -30.01 -1.03
C ILE A 770 7.20 -30.94 -0.58
N GLN A 771 7.37 -32.09 -1.22
CA GLN A 771 8.53 -32.95 -1.00
C GLN A 771 9.84 -32.19 -1.27
N LEU A 772 9.95 -31.47 -2.40
CA LEU A 772 11.18 -30.75 -2.75
C LEU A 772 11.51 -29.59 -1.80
N PHE A 773 10.55 -28.77 -1.37
CA PHE A 773 10.85 -27.54 -0.62
C PHE A 773 10.49 -27.61 0.88
N GLY A 774 9.65 -28.57 1.28
CA GLY A 774 9.15 -28.69 2.66
C GLY A 774 9.62 -29.95 3.39
N TRP A 775 9.56 -31.12 2.76
CA TRP A 775 9.83 -32.40 3.44
C TRP A 775 11.23 -32.97 3.19
N ASP A 776 11.97 -32.45 2.21
CA ASP A 776 13.34 -32.89 1.93
C ASP A 776 14.32 -32.42 3.03
N ASP A 777 15.02 -33.40 3.61
CA ASP A 777 16.06 -33.24 4.63
C ASP A 777 17.26 -32.40 4.17
N ILE A 778 17.41 -32.16 2.86
CA ILE A 778 18.57 -31.45 2.32
C ILE A 778 18.38 -29.91 2.41
N ILE A 779 17.14 -29.41 2.42
CA ILE A 779 16.84 -27.95 2.37
C ILE A 779 17.13 -27.23 3.69
N CYS A 780 17.54 -25.97 3.62
CA CYS A 780 17.75 -25.13 4.80
C CYS A 780 16.46 -25.03 5.66
N PRO A 781 16.52 -25.27 7.00
CA PRO A 781 15.37 -25.18 7.88
C PRO A 781 14.61 -23.84 7.84
N GLN A 782 15.30 -22.74 7.52
CA GLN A 782 14.69 -21.41 7.37
C GLN A 782 13.72 -21.34 6.19
N VAL A 783 14.13 -21.90 5.04
CA VAL A 783 13.27 -22.01 3.85
C VAL A 783 12.08 -22.90 4.16
N VAL A 784 12.30 -24.05 4.79
CA VAL A 784 11.24 -25.00 5.16
C VAL A 784 10.22 -24.36 6.09
N ALA A 785 10.66 -23.64 7.13
CA ALA A 785 9.77 -23.02 8.11
C ALA A 785 8.85 -21.98 7.46
N ARG A 786 9.39 -21.13 6.58
CA ARG A 786 8.62 -20.12 5.86
C ARG A 786 7.72 -20.73 4.79
N TYR A 787 8.25 -21.65 3.98
CA TYR A 787 7.51 -22.34 2.92
C TYR A 787 6.30 -23.08 3.48
N LEU A 788 6.50 -23.94 4.48
CA LEU A 788 5.40 -24.68 5.12
C LEU A 788 4.41 -23.73 5.81
N SER A 789 4.88 -22.62 6.40
CA SER A 789 3.97 -21.61 6.93
C SER A 789 3.05 -21.05 5.84
N HIS A 790 3.57 -20.74 4.66
CA HIS A 790 2.77 -20.21 3.54
C HIS A 790 1.78 -21.24 3.00
N VAL A 791 2.23 -22.48 2.81
CA VAL A 791 1.42 -23.62 2.35
C VAL A 791 0.27 -23.92 3.33
N LEU A 792 0.57 -24.03 4.63
CA LEU A 792 -0.44 -24.35 5.67
C LEU A 792 -1.40 -23.20 6.00
N GLN A 793 -1.07 -21.96 5.63
CA GLN A 793 -2.00 -20.84 5.76
C GLN A 793 -3.20 -20.99 4.82
N ASN A 794 -3.04 -21.70 3.72
CA ASN A 794 -4.10 -21.93 2.76
C ASN A 794 -4.97 -23.13 3.21
N SER A 795 -6.22 -22.84 3.60
CA SER A 795 -7.15 -23.87 4.10
C SER A 795 -7.58 -24.86 3.03
N THR A 796 -7.83 -24.40 1.80
CA THR A 796 -8.25 -25.28 0.69
C THR A 796 -7.17 -26.28 0.32
N LEU A 797 -5.91 -25.88 0.35
CA LEU A 797 -4.78 -26.78 0.16
C LEU A 797 -4.69 -27.83 1.26
N SER A 798 -4.89 -27.42 2.52
CA SER A 798 -4.83 -28.32 3.67
C SER A 798 -5.97 -29.35 3.67
N GLU A 799 -7.16 -28.96 3.19
CA GLU A 799 -8.30 -29.85 2.97
C GLU A 799 -8.02 -30.83 1.82
N ALA A 800 -7.56 -30.34 0.67
CA ALA A 800 -7.21 -31.17 -0.49
C ALA A 800 -6.16 -32.25 -0.14
N LEU A 801 -5.13 -31.88 0.62
CA LEU A 801 -4.09 -32.80 1.11
C LEU A 801 -4.64 -33.84 2.12
N SER A 802 -5.69 -33.49 2.87
CA SER A 802 -6.34 -34.40 3.83
C SER A 802 -7.21 -35.45 3.14
N HIS A 803 -7.72 -35.15 1.94
CA HIS A 803 -8.48 -36.10 1.12
C HIS A 803 -7.59 -37.01 0.27
N SER A 804 -6.33 -36.65 0.03
CA SER A 804 -5.37 -37.49 -0.70
C SER A 804 -4.85 -38.64 0.19
N GLY A 805 -5.57 -39.76 0.24
CA GLY A 805 -5.29 -40.91 1.13
C GLY A 805 -3.96 -41.65 0.92
N TYR A 806 -3.02 -41.12 0.13
CA TYR A 806 -1.79 -41.81 -0.30
C TYR A 806 -0.55 -41.48 0.56
N VAL A 807 -0.51 -40.33 1.24
CA VAL A 807 0.62 -39.92 2.08
C VAL A 807 0.10 -39.20 3.32
N SER A 808 0.62 -39.55 4.49
CA SER A 808 0.34 -38.81 5.72
C SER A 808 1.10 -37.47 5.72
N PHE A 809 0.66 -36.52 4.90
CA PHE A 809 1.27 -35.20 4.77
C PHE A 809 1.40 -34.48 6.13
N GLN A 810 0.45 -34.72 7.05
CA GLN A 810 0.47 -34.17 8.40
C GLN A 810 1.65 -34.70 9.21
N ALA A 811 1.86 -36.03 9.27
CA ALA A 811 3.06 -36.64 9.86
C ALA A 811 4.39 -36.15 9.25
N LEU A 812 4.48 -35.98 7.93
CA LEU A 812 5.68 -35.43 7.27
C LEU A 812 5.91 -33.96 7.62
N THR A 813 4.84 -33.18 7.74
CA THR A 813 4.89 -31.77 8.17
C THR A 813 5.32 -31.66 9.64
N ILE A 814 4.82 -32.56 10.51
CA ILE A 814 5.28 -32.68 11.91
C ILE A 814 6.77 -33.02 11.95
N ARG A 815 7.24 -33.97 11.12
CA ARG A 815 8.65 -34.32 11.01
C ARG A 815 9.52 -33.13 10.61
N SER A 816 9.13 -32.40 9.56
CA SER A 816 9.84 -31.19 9.13
C SER A 816 9.87 -30.12 10.21
N TRP A 817 8.77 -29.91 10.95
CA TRP A 817 8.73 -28.98 12.07
C TRP A 817 9.67 -29.40 13.21
N ILE A 818 9.66 -30.68 13.62
CA ILE A 818 10.59 -31.21 14.63
C ILE A 818 12.03 -30.94 14.19
N ARG A 819 12.35 -31.21 12.93
CA ARG A 819 13.66 -30.91 12.36
C ARG A 819 13.99 -29.41 12.43
N CYS A 820 13.08 -28.52 12.03
CA CYS A 820 13.28 -27.07 12.07
C CYS A 820 13.53 -26.55 13.49
N VAL A 821 12.81 -27.09 14.49
CA VAL A 821 13.04 -26.78 15.91
C VAL A 821 14.40 -27.28 16.33
N LEU A 822 14.73 -28.55 16.07
CA LEU A 822 16.02 -29.13 16.47
C LEU A 822 17.21 -28.42 15.81
N GLN A 823 17.08 -27.95 14.58
CA GLN A 823 18.15 -27.31 13.81
C GLN A 823 18.17 -25.78 13.91
N MET A 824 17.49 -25.19 14.90
CA MET A 824 17.32 -23.73 14.95
C MET A 824 18.60 -22.91 15.11
N TYR A 825 19.67 -23.54 15.61
CA TYR A 825 20.99 -22.90 15.82
C TYR A 825 22.06 -23.35 14.80
N VAL A 826 21.72 -24.06 13.72
CA VAL A 826 22.72 -24.64 12.79
C VAL A 826 23.50 -23.57 12.01
N LYS A 827 22.89 -22.41 11.73
CA LYS A 827 23.51 -21.34 10.92
C LYS A 827 24.72 -20.69 11.62
N ASN A 828 24.79 -20.77 12.95
CA ASN A 828 25.88 -20.21 13.75
C ASN A 828 27.17 -21.07 13.71
N LEU A 829 27.16 -22.19 12.97
CA LEU A 829 28.32 -23.08 12.83
C LEU A 829 29.21 -22.70 11.62
N SER A 830 28.69 -21.92 10.66
CA SER A 830 29.35 -21.61 9.38
C SER A 830 30.14 -20.31 9.32
N GLY A 831 30.12 -19.47 10.37
CA GLY A 831 30.98 -18.28 10.45
C GLY A 831 32.41 -18.62 10.91
N PRO A 832 33.46 -17.96 10.37
CA PRO A 832 34.74 -17.87 11.07
C PRO A 832 34.55 -16.95 12.29
N ASP A 833 34.93 -17.44 13.49
CA ASP A 833 34.86 -16.70 14.76
C ASP A 833 35.84 -15.49 14.84
N ASP A 834 36.55 -15.19 13.77
CA ASP A 834 37.47 -14.05 13.69
C ASP A 834 37.09 -13.20 12.49
N LEU A 835 36.19 -12.23 12.70
CA LEU A 835 36.20 -10.87 12.15
C LEU A 835 34.91 -10.18 12.55
N LEU A 836 35.02 -8.92 12.98
CA LEU A 836 33.96 -8.01 13.39
C LEU A 836 32.96 -7.73 12.26
N ILE A 837 32.16 -8.72 11.85
CA ILE A 837 30.97 -8.52 11.04
C ILE A 837 29.82 -8.22 12.00
N ASP A 838 29.09 -7.16 11.68
CA ASP A 838 28.07 -6.47 12.46
C ASP A 838 27.14 -7.43 13.24
N LYS A 839 27.33 -7.51 14.58
CA LYS A 839 26.48 -8.28 15.53
C LYS A 839 24.97 -8.02 15.36
N ASN A 840 24.60 -6.88 14.76
CA ASN A 840 23.21 -6.49 14.54
C ASN A 840 22.52 -7.30 13.41
N LEU A 841 23.24 -7.73 12.37
CA LEU A 841 22.64 -8.44 11.23
C LEU A 841 22.33 -9.90 11.57
N GLU A 842 23.21 -10.56 12.32
CA GLU A 842 23.03 -11.94 12.80
C GLU A 842 21.87 -12.04 13.80
N GLN A 843 21.75 -11.08 14.73
CA GLN A 843 20.60 -10.99 15.65
C GLN A 843 19.28 -10.75 14.91
N GLY A 844 19.27 -9.94 13.84
CA GLY A 844 18.09 -9.72 13.01
C GLY A 844 17.60 -10.98 12.30
N VAL A 845 18.51 -11.77 11.74
CA VAL A 845 18.20 -13.02 11.03
C VAL A 845 17.76 -14.13 11.99
N GLU A 846 18.34 -14.20 13.19
CA GLU A 846 17.89 -15.11 14.25
C GLU A 846 16.46 -14.80 14.71
N LYS A 847 16.14 -13.50 14.87
CA LYS A 847 14.80 -13.04 15.22
C LYS A 847 13.78 -13.39 14.14
N GLU A 848 14.10 -13.12 12.87
CA GLU A 848 13.20 -13.44 11.74
C GLU A 848 12.91 -14.94 11.65
N TYR A 849 13.92 -15.80 11.81
CA TYR A 849 13.71 -17.24 11.78
C TYR A 849 12.87 -17.74 12.96
N MET A 850 13.08 -17.19 14.16
CA MET A 850 12.25 -17.52 15.32
C MET A 850 10.79 -17.11 15.09
N GLU A 851 10.52 -15.93 14.54
CA GLU A 851 9.16 -15.49 14.19
C GLU A 851 8.50 -16.42 13.16
N GLN A 852 9.25 -16.85 12.14
CA GLN A 852 8.77 -17.84 11.15
C GLN A 852 8.46 -19.19 11.79
N LEU A 853 9.27 -19.65 12.74
CA LEU A 853 9.07 -20.92 13.43
C LEU A 853 7.88 -20.87 14.42
N VAL A 854 7.67 -19.74 15.10
CA VAL A 854 6.46 -19.48 15.90
C VAL A 854 5.22 -19.54 15.01
N LYS A 855 5.26 -18.89 13.84
CA LYS A 855 4.17 -18.93 12.86
C LYS A 855 3.87 -20.35 12.39
N LEU A 856 4.89 -21.13 12.04
CA LEU A 856 4.75 -22.54 11.66
C LEU A 856 4.14 -23.36 12.80
N THR A 857 4.64 -23.19 14.03
CA THR A 857 4.15 -23.90 15.22
C THR A 857 2.65 -23.63 15.43
N ARG A 858 2.22 -22.37 15.33
CA ARG A 858 0.80 -22.01 15.45
C ARG A 858 -0.08 -22.69 14.38
N LEU A 859 0.40 -22.79 13.15
CA LEU A 859 -0.34 -23.42 12.05
C LEU A 859 -0.38 -24.95 12.20
N LEU A 860 0.72 -25.56 12.62
CA LEU A 860 0.82 -27.00 12.85
C LEU A 860 -0.19 -27.48 13.90
N PHE A 861 -0.41 -26.72 14.97
CA PHE A 861 -1.38 -27.05 16.01
C PHE A 861 -2.85 -26.91 15.55
N LYS A 862 -3.09 -26.39 14.34
CA LYS A 862 -4.43 -26.40 13.71
C LYS A 862 -4.73 -27.72 12.99
N LEU A 863 -3.71 -28.51 12.66
CA LEU A 863 -3.85 -29.79 11.97
C LEU A 863 -4.69 -30.78 12.80
N SER A 864 -5.54 -31.56 12.11
CA SER A 864 -6.46 -32.50 12.75
C SER A 864 -5.73 -33.60 13.50
N GLU A 865 -4.59 -34.08 12.99
CA GLU A 865 -3.76 -35.11 13.63
C GLU A 865 -3.18 -34.62 14.96
N VAL A 866 -2.67 -33.38 15.00
CA VAL A 866 -2.13 -32.77 16.23
C VAL A 866 -3.25 -32.55 17.24
N LYS A 867 -4.38 -31.97 16.82
CA LYS A 867 -5.56 -31.80 17.69
C LYS A 867 -6.05 -33.14 18.26
N SER A 868 -6.05 -34.20 17.45
CA SER A 868 -6.43 -35.55 17.89
C SER A 868 -5.51 -36.06 19.00
N ILE A 869 -4.18 -35.92 18.85
CA ILE A 869 -3.21 -36.32 19.88
C ILE A 869 -3.45 -35.56 21.20
N PHE A 870 -3.57 -34.23 21.16
CA PHE A 870 -3.81 -33.44 22.36
C PHE A 870 -5.15 -33.76 23.03
N SER A 871 -6.20 -34.01 22.25
CA SER A 871 -7.52 -34.42 22.78
C SER A 871 -7.47 -35.78 23.49
N LYS A 872 -6.77 -36.77 22.91
CA LYS A 872 -6.59 -38.11 23.50
C LYS A 872 -5.69 -38.10 24.74
N ALA A 873 -4.77 -37.13 24.81
CA ALA A 873 -3.92 -36.89 25.98
C ALA A 873 -4.62 -36.12 27.11
N GLN A 874 -5.84 -35.60 26.90
CA GLN A 874 -6.58 -34.75 27.86
C GLN A 874 -5.81 -33.49 28.30
N VAL A 875 -5.00 -32.91 27.41
CA VAL A 875 -4.22 -31.69 27.69
C VAL A 875 -4.97 -30.47 27.12
N GLU A 876 -5.29 -29.49 27.97
CA GLU A 876 -6.02 -28.27 27.56
C GLU A 876 -5.27 -27.46 26.48
N TYR A 877 -5.98 -27.17 25.37
CA TYR A 877 -5.48 -26.42 24.21
C TYR A 877 -5.09 -24.96 24.54
N LEU A 878 -5.64 -24.37 25.61
CA LEU A 878 -5.39 -22.97 26.02
C LEU A 878 -3.97 -22.74 26.59
N SER A 879 -3.25 -23.80 26.94
CA SER A 879 -1.91 -23.74 27.57
C SER A 879 -0.73 -23.77 26.58
N ILE A 880 -0.99 -23.73 25.28
CA ILE A 880 0.04 -23.86 24.24
C ILE A 880 0.91 -22.61 24.22
N SER A 881 2.14 -22.74 24.73
CA SER A 881 3.19 -21.73 24.62
C SER A 881 3.53 -21.44 23.16
N GLU A 882 3.57 -20.17 22.76
CA GLU A 882 4.01 -19.73 21.42
C GLU A 882 5.49 -20.06 21.14
N ASP A 883 6.30 -20.31 22.17
CA ASP A 883 7.69 -20.77 22.03
C ASP A 883 7.77 -22.18 21.39
N PRO A 884 8.38 -22.33 20.19
CA PRO A 884 8.51 -23.60 19.49
C PRO A 884 9.19 -24.71 20.31
N LYS A 885 10.13 -24.35 21.20
CA LYS A 885 10.82 -25.33 22.06
C LYS A 885 9.85 -25.92 23.08
N LYS A 886 9.10 -25.08 23.78
CA LYS A 886 8.09 -25.52 24.76
C LYS A 886 6.95 -26.28 24.09
N ALA A 887 6.52 -25.84 22.90
CA ALA A 887 5.51 -26.52 22.11
C ALA A 887 5.94 -27.95 21.72
N LEU A 888 7.20 -28.14 21.32
CA LEU A 888 7.76 -29.47 21.02
C LEU A 888 7.78 -30.39 22.25
N VAL A 889 8.14 -29.86 23.42
CA VAL A 889 8.09 -30.62 24.69
C VAL A 889 6.68 -31.12 24.97
N ARG A 890 5.68 -30.23 24.90
CA ARG A 890 4.28 -30.61 25.11
C ARG A 890 3.78 -31.62 24.09
N PHE A 891 4.21 -31.53 22.84
CA PHE A 891 3.88 -32.51 21.82
C PHE A 891 4.46 -33.90 22.15
N PHE A 892 5.73 -33.98 22.55
CA PHE A 892 6.34 -35.26 22.96
C PHE A 892 5.63 -35.87 24.18
N GLU A 893 5.29 -35.06 25.19
CA GLU A 893 4.52 -35.51 26.35
C GLU A 893 3.13 -36.02 25.95
N ALA A 894 2.39 -35.27 25.13
CA ALA A 894 1.06 -35.66 24.67
C ALA A 894 1.06 -36.97 23.86
N VAL A 895 2.08 -37.19 23.01
CA VAL A 895 2.26 -38.46 22.29
C VAL A 895 2.50 -39.62 23.26
N GLY A 896 3.35 -39.43 24.27
CA GLY A 896 3.62 -40.43 25.30
C GLY A 896 2.38 -40.80 26.12
N ILE A 897 1.64 -39.79 26.60
CA ILE A 897 0.39 -39.97 27.36
C ILE A 897 -0.67 -40.66 26.49
N THR A 898 -0.83 -40.23 25.24
CA THR A 898 -1.77 -40.85 24.30
C THR A 898 -1.48 -42.34 24.15
N TYR A 899 -0.22 -42.73 23.98
CA TYR A 899 0.16 -44.15 23.91
C TYR A 899 -0.15 -44.91 25.20
N GLY A 900 0.13 -44.30 26.37
CA GLY A 900 -0.16 -44.88 27.67
C GLY A 900 -1.65 -45.12 27.92
N ASN A 901 -2.51 -44.24 27.40
CA ASN A 901 -3.97 -44.33 27.51
C ASN A 901 -4.60 -45.37 26.55
N LEU A 902 -3.88 -45.82 25.52
CA LEU A 902 -4.39 -46.85 24.60
C LEU A 902 -4.48 -48.21 25.33
N GLN A 903 -5.54 -48.97 25.05
CA GLN A 903 -5.71 -50.33 25.57
C GLN A 903 -5.53 -51.40 24.49
N ILE A 904 -5.91 -51.11 23.25
CA ILE A 904 -5.90 -52.07 22.13
C ILE A 904 -4.48 -52.23 21.56
N LEU A 905 -4.03 -53.48 21.38
CA LEU A 905 -2.68 -53.81 20.89
C LEU A 905 -2.42 -53.34 19.45
N SER A 906 -3.41 -53.45 18.55
CA SER A 906 -3.30 -52.95 17.18
C SER A 906 -3.05 -51.45 17.16
N ASP A 907 -3.81 -50.71 17.97
CA ASP A 907 -3.72 -49.25 18.05
C ASP A 907 -2.40 -48.81 18.68
N LYS A 908 -1.90 -49.55 19.69
CA LYS A 908 -0.55 -49.34 20.24
C LYS A 908 0.53 -49.55 19.17
N SER A 909 0.45 -50.61 18.37
CA SER A 909 1.42 -50.89 17.30
C SER A 909 1.37 -49.83 16.19
N ALA A 910 0.17 -49.39 15.80
CA ALA A 910 -0.03 -48.31 14.85
C ALA A 910 0.55 -46.99 15.41
N MET A 911 0.28 -46.66 16.67
CA MET A 911 0.82 -45.48 17.34
C MET A 911 2.34 -45.49 17.41
N VAL A 912 2.99 -46.63 17.74
CA VAL A 912 4.47 -46.74 17.71
C VAL A 912 5.02 -46.45 16.33
N THR A 913 4.39 -46.99 15.28
CA THR A 913 4.78 -46.74 13.89
C THR A 913 4.64 -45.26 13.55
N LYS A 914 3.54 -44.63 13.97
CA LYS A 914 3.25 -43.22 13.73
C LYS A 914 4.19 -42.28 14.49
N SER A 915 4.49 -42.59 15.75
CA SER A 915 5.45 -41.86 16.57
C SER A 915 6.84 -41.86 15.94
N LEU A 916 7.30 -43.01 15.42
CA LEU A 916 8.57 -43.09 14.68
C LEU A 916 8.51 -42.33 13.35
N GLU A 917 7.34 -42.30 12.69
CA GLU A 917 7.12 -41.48 11.50
C GLU A 917 7.25 -39.98 11.81
N TYR A 918 6.72 -39.49 12.93
CA TYR A 918 6.91 -38.09 13.34
C TYR A 918 8.39 -37.74 13.56
N LEU A 919 9.16 -38.63 14.19
CA LEU A 919 10.57 -38.35 14.48
C LEU A 919 11.47 -38.37 13.23
N GLY A 920 11.18 -39.23 12.25
CA GLY A 920 12.05 -39.44 11.10
C GLY A 920 13.47 -39.84 11.51
N GLU A 921 14.48 -39.36 10.77
CA GLU A 921 15.90 -39.61 11.08
C GLU A 921 16.44 -38.61 12.13
N VAL A 922 15.83 -38.57 13.32
CA VAL A 922 16.13 -37.57 14.35
C VAL A 922 17.62 -37.41 14.69
N LEU A 923 18.40 -38.50 14.62
CA LEU A 923 19.84 -38.50 14.86
C LEU A 923 20.62 -37.71 13.80
N LYS A 924 20.15 -37.69 12.55
CA LYS A 924 20.71 -36.86 11.47
C LYS A 924 20.46 -35.38 11.74
N TYR A 925 19.34 -35.04 12.37
CA TYR A 925 18.96 -33.66 12.65
C TYR A 925 19.84 -33.02 13.73
N ILE A 926 20.24 -33.80 14.74
CA ILE A 926 21.09 -33.34 15.84
C ILE A 926 22.60 -33.45 15.56
N LYS A 927 23.00 -34.28 14.60
CA LYS A 927 24.41 -34.50 14.21
C LYS A 927 25.24 -33.22 14.02
N PRO A 928 24.72 -32.12 13.41
CA PRO A 928 25.48 -30.88 13.23
C PRO A 928 26.06 -30.30 14.53
N TYR A 929 25.40 -30.50 15.67
CA TYR A 929 25.85 -30.01 16.97
C TYR A 929 26.86 -30.92 17.67
N LEU A 930 27.01 -32.15 17.20
CA LEU A 930 27.93 -33.16 17.77
C LEU A 930 29.30 -33.17 17.07
N GLY A 931 29.56 -32.21 16.16
CA GLY A 931 30.82 -32.06 15.44
C GLY A 931 31.92 -31.35 16.23
N LYS A 932 33.03 -30.99 15.56
CA LYS A 932 34.21 -30.36 16.20
C LYS A 932 33.95 -28.94 16.74
N LYS A 933 33.00 -28.20 16.16
CA LYS A 933 32.57 -26.88 16.64
C LYS A 933 31.37 -27.04 17.60
N VAL A 934 31.57 -26.68 18.87
CA VAL A 934 30.65 -26.97 19.98
C VAL A 934 29.85 -25.72 20.32
N PHE A 935 28.63 -25.59 19.77
CA PHE A 935 27.74 -24.45 20.09
C PHE A 935 26.87 -24.76 21.32
N SER A 936 27.00 -23.95 22.38
CA SER A 936 26.38 -24.21 23.69
C SER A 936 24.84 -24.33 23.63
N ALA A 937 24.15 -23.42 22.94
CA ALA A 937 22.68 -23.44 22.87
C ALA A 937 22.13 -24.62 22.05
N GLY A 938 22.82 -24.99 20.96
CA GLY A 938 22.46 -26.15 20.12
C GLY A 938 22.64 -27.48 20.84
N LEU A 939 23.68 -27.59 21.67
CA LEU A 939 23.90 -28.75 22.53
C LEU A 939 22.86 -28.83 23.66
N GLN A 940 22.57 -27.72 24.34
CA GLN A 940 21.52 -27.71 25.37
C GLN A 940 20.16 -28.10 24.79
N LEU A 941 19.83 -27.62 23.58
CA LEU A 941 18.62 -28.01 22.87
C LEU A 941 18.61 -29.50 22.53
N THR A 942 19.69 -30.02 21.93
CA THR A 942 19.82 -31.42 21.54
C THR A 942 19.68 -32.36 22.74
N TYR A 943 20.50 -32.15 23.76
CA TYR A 943 20.51 -32.98 24.97
C TYR A 943 19.21 -32.86 25.75
N GLY A 944 18.65 -31.64 25.87
CA GLY A 944 17.37 -31.40 26.53
C GLY A 944 16.20 -32.08 25.82
N MET A 945 16.03 -31.86 24.51
CA MET A 945 14.91 -32.42 23.74
C MET A 945 14.96 -33.94 23.66
N MET A 946 16.14 -34.52 23.44
CA MET A 946 16.28 -35.98 23.42
C MET A 946 16.08 -36.58 24.83
N GLY A 947 16.46 -35.89 25.90
CA GLY A 947 16.18 -36.34 27.28
C GLY A 947 14.69 -36.35 27.60
N ILE A 948 13.97 -35.30 27.19
CA ILE A 948 12.51 -35.21 27.30
C ILE A 948 11.84 -36.30 26.49
N LEU A 949 12.31 -36.56 25.26
CA LEU A 949 11.82 -37.63 24.41
C LEU A 949 11.99 -39.01 25.08
N VAL A 950 13.20 -39.33 25.57
CA VAL A 950 13.49 -40.61 26.25
C VAL A 950 12.61 -40.81 27.48
N LYS A 951 12.37 -39.75 28.26
CA LYS A 951 11.48 -39.80 29.42
C LYS A 951 10.02 -39.99 29.02
N SER A 952 9.50 -39.13 28.14
CA SER A 952 8.08 -39.07 27.79
C SER A 952 7.65 -40.29 26.97
N TRP A 953 8.53 -40.82 26.12
CA TRP A 953 8.25 -41.96 25.25
C TRP A 953 8.79 -43.28 25.82
N ALA A 954 9.11 -43.35 27.11
CA ALA A 954 9.67 -44.56 27.72
C ALA A 954 8.83 -45.83 27.44
N GLN A 955 7.50 -45.74 27.55
CA GLN A 955 6.59 -46.84 27.22
C GLN A 955 6.64 -47.24 25.73
N ILE A 956 6.86 -46.28 24.82
CA ILE A 956 7.02 -46.54 23.39
C ILE A 956 8.37 -47.21 23.13
N PHE A 957 9.45 -46.73 23.77
CA PHE A 957 10.80 -47.30 23.64
C PHE A 957 10.96 -48.70 24.24
N ALA A 958 10.05 -49.11 25.14
CA ALA A 958 9.97 -50.49 25.62
C ALA A 958 9.54 -51.49 24.52
N THR A 959 9.01 -51.00 23.39
CA THR A 959 8.68 -51.85 22.24
C THR A 959 9.90 -52.14 21.37
N SER A 960 9.99 -53.36 20.83
CA SER A 960 11.12 -53.81 19.99
C SER A 960 11.39 -52.91 18.78
N LYS A 961 10.34 -52.27 18.22
CA LYS A 961 10.43 -51.39 17.06
C LYS A 961 11.12 -50.06 17.37
N ALA A 962 10.84 -49.47 18.53
CA ALA A 962 11.41 -48.18 18.94
C ALA A 962 12.71 -48.33 19.76
N GLN A 963 12.92 -49.47 20.43
CA GLN A 963 14.09 -49.73 21.28
C GLN A 963 15.44 -49.55 20.55
N LYS A 964 15.49 -49.89 19.24
CA LYS A 964 16.68 -49.66 18.41
C LYS A 964 17.07 -48.18 18.33
N LEU A 965 16.10 -47.27 18.31
CA LEU A 965 16.36 -45.83 18.32
C LEU A 965 16.88 -45.38 19.70
N LEU A 966 16.33 -45.92 20.79
CA LEU A 966 16.83 -45.65 22.14
C LEU A 966 18.31 -46.01 22.28
N PHE A 967 18.73 -47.19 21.83
CA PHE A 967 20.15 -47.59 21.87
C PHE A 967 21.04 -46.60 21.13
N ARG A 968 20.64 -46.20 19.91
CA ARG A 968 21.41 -45.22 19.14
C ARG A 968 21.46 -43.84 19.81
N ILE A 969 20.39 -43.40 20.49
CA ILE A 969 20.40 -42.15 21.26
C ILE A 969 21.41 -42.24 22.40
N ILE A 970 21.43 -43.36 23.14
CA ILE A 970 22.38 -43.61 24.23
C ILE A 970 23.81 -43.59 23.69
N ASP A 971 24.10 -44.33 22.63
CA ASP A 971 25.44 -44.42 22.04
C ASP A 971 25.93 -43.07 21.48
N CYS A 972 25.04 -42.27 20.87
CA CYS A 972 25.42 -40.99 20.28
C CYS A 972 25.59 -39.86 21.31
N LEU A 973 24.80 -39.83 22.39
CA LEU A 973 24.76 -38.70 23.32
C LEU A 973 25.34 -39.01 24.71
N LEU A 974 25.04 -40.18 25.28
CA LEU A 974 25.44 -40.51 26.66
C LEU A 974 26.71 -41.35 26.73
N LEU A 975 26.94 -42.23 25.75
CA LEU A 975 28.13 -43.08 25.68
C LEU A 975 28.88 -42.94 24.35
N PRO A 976 29.16 -41.72 23.84
CA PRO A 976 29.99 -41.57 22.66
C PRO A 976 31.42 -42.05 22.95
N HIS A 977 32.17 -42.44 21.90
CA HIS A 977 33.56 -42.92 22.05
C HIS A 977 34.47 -41.97 22.84
N THR A 978 34.22 -40.65 22.79
CA THR A 978 34.95 -39.64 23.57
C THR A 978 34.68 -39.72 25.08
N VAL A 979 33.50 -40.19 25.50
CA VAL A 979 33.18 -40.43 26.92
C VAL A 979 33.85 -41.72 27.42
N LEU A 980 34.03 -42.70 26.55
CA LEU A 980 34.69 -43.96 26.94
C LEU A 980 36.22 -43.82 27.11
N GLN A 981 36.82 -42.77 26.55
CA GLN A 981 38.24 -42.43 26.74
C GLN A 981 38.39 -41.59 28.04
N GLN A 982 38.80 -42.22 29.14
CA GLN A 982 38.91 -41.58 30.46
C GLN A 982 39.99 -40.47 30.54
N GLU A 983 40.92 -40.40 29.60
CA GLU A 983 42.07 -39.48 29.63
C GLU A 983 41.81 -38.10 29.01
N LYS A 984 40.67 -37.88 28.34
CA LYS A 984 40.38 -36.64 27.61
C LYS A 984 39.19 -35.89 28.23
N GLU A 985 39.42 -34.65 28.68
CA GLU A 985 38.35 -33.81 29.22
C GLU A 985 37.29 -33.47 28.16
N LEU A 986 36.00 -33.54 28.54
CA LEU A 986 34.91 -33.15 27.67
C LEU A 986 34.79 -31.62 27.58
N PRO A 987 34.32 -31.08 26.44
CA PRO A 987 34.03 -29.65 26.32
C PRO A 987 33.02 -29.18 27.38
N ALA A 988 33.31 -28.06 28.05
CA ALA A 988 32.45 -27.49 29.09
C ALA A 988 30.97 -27.26 28.67
N PRO A 989 30.64 -26.82 27.44
CA PRO A 989 29.25 -26.69 27.00
C PRO A 989 28.51 -28.02 26.93
N MET A 990 29.21 -29.11 26.57
CA MET A 990 28.65 -30.45 26.52
C MET A 990 28.39 -30.98 27.93
N LEU A 991 29.33 -30.77 28.87
CA LEU A 991 29.13 -31.11 30.29
C LEU A 991 27.92 -30.38 30.89
N SER A 992 27.77 -29.07 30.62
CA SER A 992 26.62 -28.29 31.08
C SER A 992 25.29 -28.81 30.50
N ALA A 993 25.27 -29.18 29.22
CA ALA A 993 24.09 -29.74 28.56
C ALA A 993 23.71 -31.11 29.14
N ILE A 994 24.70 -31.98 29.39
CA ILE A 994 24.51 -33.28 30.04
C ILE A 994 24.00 -33.08 31.47
N GLN A 995 24.62 -32.20 32.26
CA GLN A 995 24.23 -31.95 33.66
C GLN A 995 22.74 -31.59 33.79
N LYS A 996 22.22 -30.76 32.89
CA LYS A 996 20.81 -30.34 32.92
C LYS A 996 19.83 -31.42 32.44
N SER A 997 20.26 -32.32 31.56
CA SER A 997 19.36 -33.25 30.84
C SER A 997 19.47 -34.71 31.29
N LEU A 998 20.62 -35.12 31.84
CA LEU A 998 20.89 -36.48 32.34
C LEU A 998 19.79 -37.03 33.29
N PRO A 999 19.20 -36.24 34.21
CA PRO A 999 18.08 -36.71 35.03
C PRO A 999 16.93 -37.32 34.21
N LEU A 1000 16.60 -36.70 33.07
CA LEU A 1000 15.50 -37.13 32.21
C LEU A 1000 15.83 -38.45 31.51
N TYR A 1001 17.07 -38.62 31.05
CA TYR A 1001 17.51 -39.88 30.43
C TYR A 1001 17.50 -41.03 31.44
N LEU A 1002 18.04 -40.82 32.65
CA LEU A 1002 18.09 -41.86 33.68
C LEU A 1002 16.68 -42.31 34.09
N GLN A 1003 15.76 -41.35 34.27
CA GLN A 1003 14.35 -41.66 34.55
C GLN A 1003 13.71 -42.44 33.39
N GLY A 1004 13.88 -41.99 32.15
CA GLY A 1004 13.28 -42.66 30.99
C GLY A 1004 13.83 -44.06 30.73
N ILE A 1005 15.16 -44.24 30.75
CA ILE A 1005 15.80 -45.56 30.58
C ILE A 1005 15.35 -46.51 31.68
N CYS A 1006 15.27 -46.05 32.93
CA CYS A 1006 14.81 -46.89 34.04
C CYS A 1006 13.36 -47.36 33.86
N ILE A 1007 12.45 -46.49 33.40
CA ILE A 1007 11.07 -46.86 33.09
C ILE A 1007 11.04 -47.95 32.01
N VAL A 1008 11.86 -47.82 30.96
CA VAL A 1008 11.98 -48.84 29.90
C VAL A 1008 12.45 -50.18 30.47
N CYS A 1009 13.47 -50.17 31.33
CA CYS A 1009 13.97 -51.39 31.99
C CYS A 1009 12.91 -52.09 32.84
N CYS A 1010 12.01 -51.35 33.47
CA CYS A 1010 10.96 -51.90 34.34
C CYS A 1010 9.76 -52.47 33.56
N GLN A 1011 9.53 -52.02 32.32
CA GLN A 1011 8.34 -52.34 31.54
C GLN A 1011 8.58 -53.33 30.39
N SER A 1012 9.83 -53.60 30.03
CA SER A 1012 10.14 -54.53 28.95
C SER A 1012 9.70 -55.95 29.29
N GLN A 1013 8.88 -56.56 28.43
CA GLN A 1013 8.34 -57.93 28.60
C GLN A 1013 9.43 -59.02 28.67
N ASN A 1014 10.65 -58.73 28.21
CA ASN A 1014 11.85 -59.52 28.47
C ASN A 1014 12.76 -58.75 29.42
N PRO A 1015 13.27 -59.34 30.52
CA PRO A 1015 14.26 -58.71 31.38
C PRO A 1015 15.56 -58.50 30.59
N SER A 1016 15.71 -57.35 29.95
CA SER A 1016 16.87 -57.08 29.11
C SER A 1016 18.06 -56.71 30.02
N ALA A 1017 18.83 -57.72 30.43
CA ALA A 1017 20.10 -57.55 31.15
C ALA A 1017 21.00 -56.47 30.52
N TYR A 1018 20.95 -56.34 29.19
CA TYR A 1018 21.68 -55.33 28.43
C TYR A 1018 21.27 -53.88 28.73
N LEU A 1019 19.98 -53.54 28.85
CA LEU A 1019 19.56 -52.18 29.19
C LEU A 1019 19.94 -51.81 30.63
N ASN A 1020 19.84 -52.77 31.56
CA ASN A 1020 20.31 -52.58 32.93
C ASN A 1020 21.83 -52.37 32.99
N GLN A 1021 22.58 -53.07 32.15
CA GLN A 1021 24.02 -52.86 31.99
C GLN A 1021 24.32 -51.47 31.41
N LEU A 1022 23.60 -51.03 30.36
CA LEU A 1022 23.77 -49.69 29.79
C LEU A 1022 23.44 -48.58 30.80
N LEU A 1023 22.34 -48.72 31.55
CA LEU A 1023 21.98 -47.81 32.62
C LEU A 1023 23.10 -47.74 33.68
N GLY A 1024 23.61 -48.90 34.11
CA GLY A 1024 24.75 -48.98 35.02
C GLY A 1024 26.01 -48.28 34.48
N ASN A 1025 26.34 -48.49 33.21
CA ASN A 1025 27.49 -47.85 32.56
C ASN A 1025 27.33 -46.32 32.48
N VAL A 1026 26.14 -45.81 32.15
CA VAL A 1026 25.87 -44.36 32.12
C VAL A 1026 26.03 -43.76 33.52
N VAL A 1027 25.44 -44.40 34.52
CA VAL A 1027 25.55 -43.97 35.93
C VAL A 1027 27.03 -43.96 36.37
N GLU A 1028 27.78 -45.02 36.08
CA GLU A 1028 29.20 -45.13 36.40
C GLU A 1028 30.02 -44.00 35.77
N GLN A 1029 29.81 -43.70 34.49
CA GLN A 1029 30.61 -42.67 33.81
C GLN A 1029 30.34 -41.25 34.34
N TYR A 1030 29.10 -40.94 34.72
CA TYR A 1030 28.71 -39.57 35.05
C TYR A 1030 28.72 -39.23 36.54
N ILE A 1031 28.69 -40.21 37.46
CA ILE A 1031 28.94 -39.94 38.88
C ILE A 1031 30.32 -39.29 39.02
N GLY A 1032 31.40 -39.97 38.59
CA GLY A 1032 32.76 -39.47 38.75
C GLY A 1032 33.05 -38.12 38.08
N ARG A 1033 32.35 -37.79 36.98
CA ARG A 1033 32.57 -36.57 36.18
C ARG A 1033 31.97 -35.31 36.80
N PHE A 1034 30.87 -35.41 37.54
CA PHE A 1034 30.19 -34.27 38.16
C PHE A 1034 30.43 -34.13 39.66
N LEU A 1035 31.31 -34.97 40.23
CA LEU A 1035 31.80 -34.74 41.58
C LEU A 1035 32.59 -33.42 41.65
N PRO A 1036 32.44 -32.61 42.72
CA PRO A 1036 33.24 -31.41 42.92
C PRO A 1036 34.68 -31.76 43.32
N ALA A 1037 35.63 -30.90 42.96
CA ALA A 1037 37.04 -31.04 43.35
C ALA A 1037 37.21 -30.90 44.88
N SER A 1038 36.35 -30.10 45.53
CA SER A 1038 36.24 -29.98 46.99
C SER A 1038 35.05 -30.81 47.53
N PRO A 1039 35.23 -31.66 48.56
CA PRO A 1039 34.16 -32.50 49.11
C PRO A 1039 33.24 -31.75 50.11
N TYR A 1040 32.50 -30.73 49.65
CA TYR A 1040 31.46 -30.06 50.45
C TYR A 1040 30.07 -30.60 50.11
N VAL A 1041 29.30 -30.94 51.16
CA VAL A 1041 27.97 -31.58 51.05
C VAL A 1041 26.93 -30.66 50.41
N SER A 1042 27.02 -29.34 50.64
CA SER A 1042 26.04 -28.35 50.17
C SER A 1042 26.02 -28.17 48.64
N ASP A 1043 27.15 -28.36 47.95
CA ASP A 1043 27.26 -28.15 46.49
C ASP A 1043 26.80 -29.39 45.68
N LEU A 1044 26.71 -30.56 46.33
CA LEU A 1044 26.34 -31.83 45.70
C LEU A 1044 24.84 -31.95 45.36
N GLY A 1045 23.99 -31.11 45.95
CA GLY A 1045 22.54 -31.14 45.70
C GLY A 1045 22.15 -30.84 44.23
N GLN A 1046 23.05 -30.29 43.42
CA GLN A 1046 22.83 -30.04 41.98
C GLN A 1046 23.40 -31.17 41.09
N HIS A 1047 23.82 -32.29 41.69
CA HIS A 1047 24.36 -33.41 40.93
C HIS A 1047 23.28 -34.09 40.08
N PRO A 1048 23.50 -34.32 38.78
CA PRO A 1048 22.45 -34.80 37.87
C PRO A 1048 21.86 -36.17 38.24
N VAL A 1049 22.68 -37.08 38.77
CA VAL A 1049 22.19 -38.38 39.25
C VAL A 1049 21.28 -38.24 40.49
N LEU A 1050 21.57 -37.28 41.38
CA LEU A 1050 20.70 -37.00 42.54
C LEU A 1050 19.42 -36.29 42.09
N LEU A 1051 19.52 -35.33 41.16
CA LEU A 1051 18.36 -34.69 40.54
C LEU A 1051 17.43 -35.70 39.85
N ALA A 1052 17.96 -36.81 39.31
CA ALA A 1052 17.14 -37.89 38.75
C ALA A 1052 16.27 -38.60 39.79
N LEU A 1053 16.70 -38.58 41.05
CA LEU A 1053 16.02 -39.18 42.20
C LEU A 1053 15.13 -38.16 42.95
N ARG A 1054 15.35 -36.86 42.75
CA ARG A 1054 14.51 -35.78 43.28
C ARG A 1054 13.24 -35.60 42.44
N ASN A 1055 12.17 -36.28 42.82
CA ASN A 1055 10.79 -35.79 42.69
C ASN A 1055 9.81 -36.74 43.39
N THR A 1056 8.83 -36.11 44.02
CA THR A 1056 7.91 -36.59 45.05
C THR A 1056 6.96 -37.73 44.63
N ALA A 1057 6.78 -38.67 45.56
CA ALA A 1057 5.62 -39.55 45.76
C ALA A 1057 5.30 -40.61 44.67
N THR A 1058 5.44 -41.88 45.09
CA THR A 1058 4.68 -43.05 44.59
C THR A 1058 4.83 -43.45 43.12
N VAL A 1059 6.04 -43.69 42.61
CA VAL A 1059 6.22 -44.42 41.34
C VAL A 1059 7.27 -45.55 41.50
N PRO A 1060 6.93 -46.84 41.25
CA PRO A 1060 7.85 -47.98 41.38
C PRO A 1060 9.18 -47.97 40.56
N PRO A 1061 9.39 -47.16 39.51
CA PRO A 1061 10.67 -47.09 38.79
C PRO A 1061 11.81 -46.38 39.57
N ILE A 1062 11.50 -45.46 40.48
CA ILE A 1062 12.54 -44.64 41.15
C ILE A 1062 13.37 -45.49 42.12
N SER A 1063 12.74 -46.45 42.82
CA SER A 1063 13.45 -47.43 43.65
C SER A 1063 14.38 -48.32 42.84
N SER A 1064 13.99 -48.69 41.61
CA SER A 1064 14.83 -49.48 40.71
C SER A 1064 16.07 -48.70 40.22
N LEU A 1065 15.90 -47.42 39.90
CA LEU A 1065 17.03 -46.54 39.56
C LEU A 1065 17.99 -46.38 40.75
N LYS A 1066 17.44 -46.18 41.96
CA LYS A 1066 18.23 -46.06 43.19
C LYS A 1066 19.04 -47.32 43.47
N LYS A 1067 18.44 -48.52 43.35
CA LYS A 1067 19.14 -49.81 43.45
C LYS A 1067 20.31 -49.93 42.45
N CYS A 1068 20.11 -49.50 41.20
CA CYS A 1068 21.16 -49.49 40.19
C CYS A 1068 22.31 -48.54 40.58
N VAL A 1069 22.00 -47.32 41.05
CA VAL A 1069 23.01 -46.35 41.52
C VAL A 1069 23.83 -46.92 42.69
N VAL A 1070 23.16 -47.49 43.69
CA VAL A 1070 23.81 -48.11 44.85
C VAL A 1070 24.73 -49.27 44.43
N GLN A 1071 24.27 -50.11 43.51
CA GLN A 1071 25.07 -51.22 42.98
C GLN A 1071 26.31 -50.73 42.20
N VAL A 1072 26.19 -49.66 41.41
CA VAL A 1072 27.32 -49.04 40.71
C VAL A 1072 28.31 -48.43 41.70
N ILE A 1073 27.84 -47.74 42.75
CA ILE A 1073 28.71 -47.17 43.80
C ILE A 1073 29.54 -48.26 44.47
N ARG A 1074 28.89 -49.35 44.89
CA ARG A 1074 29.59 -50.50 45.48
C ARG A 1074 30.69 -51.01 44.56
N LYS A 1075 30.32 -51.38 43.32
CA LYS A 1075 31.20 -52.09 42.37
C LYS A 1075 32.35 -51.21 41.82
N SER A 1076 32.08 -49.95 41.53
CA SER A 1076 33.04 -49.09 40.81
C SER A 1076 33.83 -48.15 41.72
N TYR A 1077 33.33 -47.85 42.92
CA TYR A 1077 33.88 -46.79 43.77
C TYR A 1077 34.21 -47.19 45.21
N LEU A 1078 33.69 -48.32 45.72
CA LEU A 1078 34.02 -48.82 47.06
C LEU A 1078 34.80 -50.15 47.06
N GLU A 1079 34.79 -50.88 45.94
CA GLU A 1079 35.64 -52.06 45.74
C GLU A 1079 37.07 -51.64 45.35
N TYR A 1080 38.05 -52.11 46.14
CA TYR A 1080 39.47 -51.79 45.95
C TYR A 1080 40.04 -52.69 44.85
N LYS A 1081 40.52 -52.09 43.75
CA LYS A 1081 41.29 -52.79 42.72
C LYS A 1081 42.76 -52.85 43.16
N GLY A 1082 43.10 -53.80 44.03
CA GLY A 1082 44.44 -53.93 44.63
C GLY A 1082 44.53 -53.25 46.01
N SER A 1083 45.71 -52.74 46.37
CA SER A 1083 45.99 -52.13 47.69
C SER A 1083 45.75 -50.62 47.74
N SER A 1084 45.53 -49.94 46.62
CA SER A 1084 45.28 -48.50 46.57
C SER A 1084 43.79 -48.17 46.72
N PRO A 1085 43.44 -47.10 47.45
CA PRO A 1085 42.06 -46.61 47.50
C PRO A 1085 41.63 -46.02 46.15
N PRO A 1086 40.33 -46.10 45.80
CA PRO A 1086 39.79 -45.44 44.61
C PRO A 1086 40.04 -43.92 44.61
N PRO A 1087 40.30 -43.29 43.45
CA PRO A 1087 40.50 -41.85 43.37
C PRO A 1087 39.23 -41.08 43.75
N ARG A 1088 39.39 -39.91 44.40
CA ARG A 1088 38.30 -39.00 44.82
C ARG A 1088 37.30 -39.60 45.83
N LEU A 1089 37.77 -40.54 46.65
CA LEU A 1089 36.96 -41.23 47.66
C LEU A 1089 36.19 -40.27 48.60
N ALA A 1090 36.79 -39.15 49.03
CA ALA A 1090 36.12 -38.15 49.84
C ALA A 1090 34.87 -37.56 49.15
N SER A 1091 34.95 -37.20 47.87
CA SER A 1091 33.81 -36.68 47.11
C SER A 1091 32.70 -37.73 46.92
N ILE A 1092 33.07 -39.01 46.77
CA ILE A 1092 32.12 -40.13 46.67
C ILE A 1092 31.40 -40.35 48.00
N LEU A 1093 32.10 -40.32 49.13
CA LEU A 1093 31.49 -40.43 50.45
C LEU A 1093 30.56 -39.24 50.75
N ALA A 1094 30.92 -38.03 50.32
CA ALA A 1094 30.02 -36.88 50.40
C ALA A 1094 28.76 -37.08 49.52
N PHE A 1095 28.90 -37.67 48.34
CA PHE A 1095 27.78 -38.02 47.46
C PHE A 1095 26.85 -39.06 48.09
N ILE A 1096 27.38 -40.13 48.68
CA ILE A 1096 26.60 -41.17 49.38
C ILE A 1096 25.82 -40.56 50.55
N LEU A 1097 26.47 -39.68 51.32
CA LEU A 1097 25.82 -39.01 52.44
C LEU A 1097 24.64 -38.14 51.96
N GLN A 1098 24.83 -37.42 50.85
CA GLN A 1098 23.77 -36.59 50.27
C GLN A 1098 22.64 -37.44 49.65
N LEU A 1099 22.96 -38.57 49.02
CA LEU A 1099 21.98 -39.52 48.49
C LEU A 1099 21.02 -40.01 49.58
N PHE A 1100 21.55 -40.39 50.74
CA PHE A 1100 20.74 -40.85 51.87
C PHE A 1100 20.01 -39.72 52.62
N LYS A 1101 20.50 -38.48 52.56
CA LYS A 1101 19.78 -37.31 53.08
C LYS A 1101 18.55 -36.93 52.24
N GLU A 1102 18.59 -37.19 50.94
CA GLU A 1102 17.54 -36.78 50.00
C GLU A 1102 16.53 -37.89 49.66
N THR A 1103 16.82 -39.14 50.01
CA THR A 1103 15.99 -40.31 49.69
C THR A 1103 15.78 -41.21 50.91
N ASN A 1104 14.66 -41.93 50.99
CA ASN A 1104 14.42 -42.91 52.07
C ASN A 1104 15.41 -44.07 51.97
N THR A 1105 16.12 -44.37 53.06
CA THR A 1105 17.12 -45.45 53.13
C THR A 1105 16.45 -46.81 53.29
N ASP A 1106 16.70 -47.75 52.37
CA ASP A 1106 16.26 -49.14 52.51
C ASP A 1106 17.37 -49.99 53.16
N ILE A 1107 17.00 -50.99 53.96
CA ILE A 1107 17.94 -51.86 54.70
C ILE A 1107 18.92 -52.57 53.75
N TYR A 1108 18.43 -53.03 52.60
CA TYR A 1108 19.24 -53.65 51.54
C TYR A 1108 20.37 -52.72 51.04
N GLU A 1109 20.14 -51.41 50.99
CA GLU A 1109 21.15 -50.44 50.53
C GLU A 1109 22.27 -50.28 51.55
N VAL A 1110 21.91 -50.37 52.83
CA VAL A 1110 22.85 -50.34 53.96
C VAL A 1110 23.74 -51.57 53.91
N GLU A 1111 23.18 -52.75 53.71
CA GLU A 1111 23.93 -54.01 53.59
C GLU A 1111 24.98 -53.96 52.47
N LEU A 1112 24.65 -53.34 51.33
CA LEU A 1112 25.54 -53.25 50.17
C LEU A 1112 26.69 -52.25 50.35
N LEU A 1113 26.44 -51.08 50.96
CA LEU A 1113 27.41 -49.97 50.99
C LEU A 1113 28.21 -49.89 52.30
N LEU A 1114 27.62 -50.31 53.42
CA LEU A 1114 28.25 -50.22 54.73
C LEU A 1114 29.60 -50.97 54.81
N PRO A 1115 29.77 -52.19 54.26
CA PRO A 1115 31.08 -52.87 54.27
C PRO A 1115 32.19 -52.03 53.61
N GLY A 1116 31.87 -51.35 52.50
CA GLY A 1116 32.81 -50.48 51.79
C GLY A 1116 33.19 -49.24 52.60
N ILE A 1117 32.24 -48.65 53.32
CA ILE A 1117 32.47 -47.49 54.20
C ILE A 1117 33.32 -47.88 55.41
N LEU A 1118 33.01 -49.02 56.04
CA LEU A 1118 33.80 -49.57 57.15
C LEU A 1118 35.24 -49.88 56.74
N LYS A 1119 35.41 -50.46 55.55
CA LYS A 1119 36.73 -50.66 54.94
C LYS A 1119 37.51 -49.35 54.75
N CYS A 1120 36.84 -48.25 54.37
CA CYS A 1120 37.48 -46.94 54.24
C CYS A 1120 37.93 -46.37 55.59
N LEU A 1121 37.14 -46.54 56.65
CA LEU A 1121 37.51 -46.08 58.01
C LEU A 1121 38.75 -46.80 58.56
N VAL A 1122 38.94 -48.06 58.17
CA VAL A 1122 40.10 -48.87 58.58
C VAL A 1122 41.34 -48.60 57.74
N LEU A 1123 41.22 -48.61 56.41
CA LEU A 1123 42.37 -48.63 55.50
C LEU A 1123 42.87 -47.26 55.04
N VAL A 1124 42.07 -46.19 55.19
CA VAL A 1124 42.42 -44.86 54.65
C VAL A 1124 42.73 -43.88 55.78
N SER A 1125 43.92 -43.28 55.74
CA SER A 1125 44.39 -42.32 56.76
C SER A 1125 44.01 -40.86 56.50
N GLU A 1126 43.41 -40.55 55.35
CA GLU A 1126 43.01 -39.19 54.98
C GLU A 1126 41.91 -38.64 55.92
N PRO A 1127 42.11 -37.47 56.56
CA PRO A 1127 41.21 -36.97 57.61
C PRO A 1127 39.80 -36.67 57.10
N GLN A 1128 39.69 -36.17 55.86
CA GLN A 1128 38.41 -35.84 55.25
C GLN A 1128 37.59 -37.09 54.90
N VAL A 1129 38.24 -38.15 54.42
CA VAL A 1129 37.63 -39.46 54.18
C VAL A 1129 37.13 -40.05 55.49
N LYS A 1130 37.95 -40.02 56.56
CA LYS A 1130 37.53 -40.51 57.89
C LYS A 1130 36.31 -39.76 58.43
N ARG A 1131 36.29 -38.43 58.32
CA ARG A 1131 35.15 -37.61 58.76
C ARG A 1131 33.87 -38.00 58.01
N LEU A 1132 33.91 -37.98 56.67
CA LEU A 1132 32.74 -38.28 55.84
C LEU A 1132 32.28 -39.75 55.97
N ALA A 1133 33.19 -40.70 56.08
CA ALA A 1133 32.84 -42.09 56.32
C ALA A 1133 32.20 -42.30 57.69
N THR A 1134 32.64 -41.55 58.72
CA THR A 1134 32.02 -41.56 60.06
C THR A 1134 30.62 -40.94 60.02
N GLU A 1135 30.43 -39.82 59.30
CA GLU A 1135 29.11 -39.21 59.10
C GLU A 1135 28.14 -40.15 58.36
N ASN A 1136 28.61 -40.85 57.31
CA ASN A 1136 27.80 -41.86 56.61
C ASN A 1136 27.42 -43.03 57.52
N LEU A 1137 28.38 -43.56 58.29
CA LEU A 1137 28.14 -44.60 59.28
C LEU A 1137 27.07 -44.16 60.28
N GLN A 1138 27.22 -42.96 60.85
CA GLN A 1138 26.26 -42.40 61.80
C GLN A 1138 24.87 -42.27 61.20
N TYR A 1139 24.78 -41.80 59.96
CA TYR A 1139 23.49 -41.63 59.27
C TYR A 1139 22.83 -42.97 58.95
N MET A 1140 23.56 -43.93 58.40
CA MET A 1140 23.03 -45.24 58.01
C MET A 1140 22.56 -46.05 59.22
N VAL A 1141 23.31 -46.01 60.34
CA VAL A 1141 22.90 -46.67 61.59
C VAL A 1141 21.64 -46.00 62.17
N LYS A 1142 21.59 -44.67 62.24
CA LYS A 1142 20.39 -43.94 62.70
C LYS A 1142 19.17 -44.20 61.82
N ALA A 1143 19.35 -44.30 60.50
CA ALA A 1143 18.27 -44.58 59.57
C ALA A 1143 17.64 -45.97 59.81
N CYS A 1144 18.44 -46.96 60.20
CA CYS A 1144 17.95 -48.30 60.53
C CYS A 1144 17.21 -48.38 61.88
N GLN A 1145 17.35 -47.38 62.76
CA GLN A 1145 16.67 -47.36 64.08
C GLN A 1145 15.21 -46.88 64.01
N VAL A 1146 14.87 -46.09 63.00
CA VAL A 1146 13.56 -45.43 62.90
C VAL A 1146 12.47 -46.39 62.39
N GLY A 1147 12.83 -47.57 61.89
CA GLY A 1147 11.89 -48.64 61.48
C GLY A 1147 11.72 -49.70 62.58
N SER A 1148 10.50 -49.84 63.10
CA SER A 1148 10.16 -50.70 64.26
C SER A 1148 10.01 -52.20 63.94
N GLU A 1149 10.92 -52.79 63.15
CA GLU A 1149 10.94 -54.24 62.89
C GLU A 1149 12.26 -54.85 63.41
N GLU A 1150 12.23 -56.07 63.96
CA GLU A 1150 13.43 -56.76 64.51
C GLU A 1150 14.45 -57.20 63.42
N GLU A 1151 14.03 -57.26 62.15
CA GLU A 1151 14.86 -57.64 60.99
C GLU A 1151 16.09 -56.75 60.70
N PRO A 1152 15.99 -55.40 60.67
CA PRO A 1152 17.14 -54.51 60.42
C PRO A 1152 18.30 -54.68 61.41
N SER A 1153 18.00 -55.00 62.67
CA SER A 1153 19.00 -55.22 63.71
C SER A 1153 19.87 -56.44 63.40
N ALA A 1154 19.26 -57.57 63.00
CA ALA A 1154 19.97 -58.81 62.70
C ALA A 1154 20.91 -58.69 61.48
N GLN A 1155 20.45 -58.01 60.42
CA GLN A 1155 21.26 -57.79 59.21
C GLN A 1155 22.42 -56.83 59.46
N LEU A 1156 22.19 -55.74 60.22
CA LEU A 1156 23.24 -54.81 60.61
C LEU A 1156 24.31 -55.49 61.49
N THR A 1157 23.88 -56.31 62.45
CA THR A 1157 24.76 -57.16 63.25
C THR A 1157 25.56 -58.14 62.38
N SER A 1158 24.96 -58.74 61.33
CA SER A 1158 25.69 -59.60 60.39
C SER A 1158 26.83 -58.87 59.66
N VAL A 1159 26.56 -57.67 59.14
CA VAL A 1159 27.57 -56.84 58.45
C VAL A 1159 28.73 -56.50 59.37
N PHE A 1160 28.44 -56.07 60.62
CA PHE A 1160 29.49 -55.75 61.58
C PHE A 1160 30.25 -57.00 62.07
N ARG A 1161 29.58 -58.16 62.18
CA ARG A 1161 30.23 -59.45 62.49
C ARG A 1161 31.26 -59.81 61.42
N GLN A 1162 30.91 -59.68 60.14
CA GLN A 1162 31.84 -59.89 59.03
C GLN A 1162 33.00 -58.88 59.07
N PHE A 1163 32.71 -57.61 59.33
CA PHE A 1163 33.73 -56.57 59.47
C PHE A 1163 34.77 -56.87 60.57
N ILE A 1164 34.32 -57.37 61.72
CA ILE A 1164 35.21 -57.78 62.82
C ILE A 1164 36.08 -58.95 62.39
N GLN A 1165 35.53 -59.95 61.70
CA GLN A 1165 36.29 -61.10 61.21
C GLN A 1165 37.35 -60.69 60.17
N ASP A 1166 37.01 -59.78 59.26
CA ASP A 1166 37.90 -59.35 58.18
C ASP A 1166 39.06 -58.46 58.66
N TYR A 1167 38.84 -57.60 59.67
CA TYR A 1167 39.80 -56.56 60.08
C TYR A 1167 40.29 -56.66 61.53
N GLY A 1168 39.56 -57.36 62.40
CA GLY A 1168 39.81 -57.41 63.86
C GLY A 1168 41.19 -57.94 64.23
N MET A 1169 41.77 -58.82 63.42
CA MET A 1169 43.09 -59.42 63.67
C MET A 1169 44.27 -58.47 63.42
N ARG A 1170 44.14 -57.51 62.50
CA ARG A 1170 45.26 -56.66 62.03
C ARG A 1170 45.07 -55.17 62.36
N TYR A 1171 43.83 -54.73 62.53
CA TYR A 1171 43.46 -53.32 62.75
C TYR A 1171 42.52 -53.18 63.96
N TYR A 1172 42.79 -53.93 65.04
CA TYR A 1172 41.93 -54.00 66.24
C TYR A 1172 41.58 -52.63 66.82
N TYR A 1173 42.54 -51.71 66.90
CA TYR A 1173 42.33 -50.37 67.48
C TYR A 1173 41.31 -49.55 66.66
N GLN A 1174 41.41 -49.60 65.33
CA GLN A 1174 40.47 -48.94 64.43
C GLN A 1174 39.08 -49.59 64.50
N VAL A 1175 39.02 -50.92 64.53
CA VAL A 1175 37.75 -51.67 64.64
C VAL A 1175 37.01 -51.32 65.93
N TYR A 1176 37.70 -51.32 67.08
CA TYR A 1176 37.08 -50.96 68.35
C TYR A 1176 36.64 -49.49 68.40
N SER A 1177 37.43 -48.55 67.88
CA SER A 1177 37.05 -47.13 67.82
C SER A 1177 35.82 -46.87 66.93
N ILE A 1178 35.68 -47.60 65.82
CA ILE A 1178 34.49 -47.52 64.95
C ILE A 1178 33.27 -48.08 65.71
N LEU A 1179 33.42 -49.21 66.39
CA LEU A 1179 32.35 -49.81 67.19
C LEU A 1179 31.99 -48.97 68.43
N GLU A 1180 32.92 -48.19 69.01
CA GLU A 1180 32.60 -47.20 70.04
C GLU A 1180 31.62 -46.16 69.48
N THR A 1181 31.87 -45.69 68.26
CA THR A 1181 30.95 -44.76 67.58
C THR A 1181 29.59 -45.41 67.34
N VAL A 1182 29.54 -46.68 66.93
CA VAL A 1182 28.27 -47.41 66.75
C VAL A 1182 27.56 -47.62 68.09
N ALA A 1183 28.27 -47.95 69.15
CA ALA A 1183 27.71 -48.16 70.49
C ALA A 1183 27.01 -46.91 71.04
N THR A 1184 27.54 -45.71 70.72
CA THR A 1184 26.89 -44.44 71.09
C THR A 1184 25.59 -44.16 70.32
N LEU A 1185 25.39 -44.78 69.17
CA LEU A 1185 24.19 -44.63 68.35
C LEU A 1185 23.19 -45.74 68.65
N ASP A 1186 23.64 -46.99 68.56
CA ASP A 1186 22.88 -48.21 68.78
C ASP A 1186 23.68 -49.19 69.65
N GLN A 1187 23.42 -49.16 70.95
CA GLN A 1187 24.08 -50.02 71.92
C GLN A 1187 23.74 -51.50 71.70
N GLN A 1188 22.52 -51.81 71.22
CA GLN A 1188 22.04 -53.18 71.07
C GLN A 1188 22.81 -53.92 69.98
N VAL A 1189 23.10 -53.28 68.85
CA VAL A 1189 23.88 -53.90 67.75
C VAL A 1189 25.25 -54.38 68.23
N VAL A 1190 25.92 -53.59 69.07
CA VAL A 1190 27.27 -53.91 69.58
C VAL A 1190 27.23 -54.97 70.69
N ILE A 1191 26.19 -54.98 71.53
CA ILE A 1191 25.97 -56.05 72.53
C ILE A 1191 25.91 -57.43 71.85
N HIS A 1192 25.19 -57.54 70.73
CA HIS A 1192 25.07 -58.80 69.96
C HIS A 1192 26.39 -59.24 69.27
N LEU A 1193 27.44 -58.42 69.29
CA LEU A 1193 28.75 -58.70 68.70
C LEU A 1193 29.82 -59.07 69.72
N ILE A 1194 29.55 -58.95 71.03
CA ILE A 1194 30.52 -59.20 72.11
C ILE A 1194 31.20 -60.56 71.94
N SER A 1195 30.44 -61.63 71.71
CA SER A 1195 31.00 -62.98 71.52
C SER A 1195 31.97 -63.08 70.33
N THR A 1196 31.72 -62.35 69.25
CA THR A 1196 32.60 -62.31 68.06
C THR A 1196 33.85 -61.48 68.35
N LEU A 1197 33.72 -60.37 69.06
CA LEU A 1197 34.84 -59.51 69.46
C LEU A 1197 35.79 -60.22 70.43
N THR A 1198 35.24 -60.89 71.46
CA THR A 1198 36.00 -61.71 72.40
C THR A 1198 36.71 -62.85 71.66
N GLN A 1199 36.05 -63.52 70.71
CA GLN A 1199 36.69 -64.57 69.91
C GLN A 1199 37.81 -64.02 69.01
N SER A 1200 37.59 -62.89 68.31
CA SER A 1200 38.62 -62.27 67.48
C SER A 1200 39.83 -61.81 68.29
N LEU A 1201 39.63 -61.35 69.54
CA LEU A 1201 40.72 -61.04 70.46
C LEU A 1201 41.53 -62.32 70.77
N LYS A 1202 40.87 -63.40 71.19
CA LYS A 1202 41.51 -64.68 71.51
C LYS A 1202 42.27 -65.25 70.31
N ASP A 1203 41.66 -65.21 69.12
CA ASP A 1203 42.28 -65.67 67.88
C ASP A 1203 43.53 -64.83 67.54
N SER A 1204 43.49 -63.51 67.75
CA SER A 1204 44.63 -62.64 67.49
C SER A 1204 45.81 -62.91 68.44
N GLU A 1205 45.53 -63.16 69.72
CA GLU A 1205 46.54 -63.54 70.71
C GLU A 1205 47.17 -64.91 70.37
N GLN A 1206 46.36 -65.85 69.88
CA GLN A 1206 46.81 -67.20 69.51
C GLN A 1206 47.67 -67.21 68.22
N LYS A 1207 47.30 -66.43 67.20
CA LYS A 1207 47.91 -66.49 65.87
C LYS A 1207 49.27 -65.77 65.77
N TRP A 1208 49.50 -64.75 66.60
CA TRP A 1208 50.73 -63.95 66.57
C TRP A 1208 51.81 -64.46 67.54
N GLY A 1209 51.50 -65.45 68.40
CA GLY A 1209 52.47 -66.13 69.27
C GLY A 1209 53.17 -65.24 70.32
N LEU A 1210 52.70 -64.00 70.51
CA LEU A 1210 53.35 -62.97 71.34
C LEU A 1210 52.79 -62.87 72.78
N GLY A 1211 51.84 -63.73 73.18
CA GLY A 1211 51.17 -63.63 74.48
C GLY A 1211 50.03 -62.59 74.51
N ARG A 1212 49.48 -62.31 75.70
CA ARG A 1212 48.33 -61.41 75.91
C ARG A 1212 48.68 -59.97 75.51
N ASN A 1213 47.95 -59.37 74.57
CA ASN A 1213 48.21 -58.01 74.09
C ASN A 1213 47.47 -56.99 74.97
N ILE A 1214 48.15 -56.44 75.97
CA ILE A 1214 47.59 -55.51 76.97
C ILE A 1214 46.92 -54.30 76.29
N ALA A 1215 47.57 -53.70 75.29
CA ALA A 1215 47.03 -52.54 74.59
C ALA A 1215 45.73 -52.85 73.82
N GLN A 1216 45.59 -54.06 73.29
CA GLN A 1216 44.38 -54.51 72.62
C GLN A 1216 43.26 -54.82 73.61
N ARG A 1217 43.58 -55.46 74.75
CA ARG A 1217 42.62 -55.71 75.85
C ARG A 1217 42.12 -54.41 76.50
N GLU A 1218 42.99 -53.41 76.68
CA GLU A 1218 42.62 -52.07 77.17
C GLU A 1218 41.68 -51.35 76.20
N ALA A 1219 41.99 -51.35 74.90
CA ALA A 1219 41.12 -50.76 73.89
C ALA A 1219 39.76 -51.48 73.79
N TYR A 1220 39.74 -52.81 73.97
CA TYR A 1220 38.49 -53.56 74.01
C TYR A 1220 37.66 -53.28 75.28
N SER A 1221 38.31 -53.20 76.44
CA SER A 1221 37.67 -52.83 77.70
C SER A 1221 37.05 -51.44 77.64
N LYS A 1222 37.72 -50.50 76.96
CA LYS A 1222 37.18 -49.17 76.69
C LYS A 1222 35.90 -49.23 75.85
N LEU A 1223 35.83 -50.05 74.81
CA LEU A 1223 34.61 -50.29 74.04
C LEU A 1223 33.50 -50.88 74.93
N LEU A 1224 33.80 -51.92 75.71
CA LEU A 1224 32.84 -52.59 76.59
C LEU A 1224 32.23 -51.63 77.64
N SER A 1225 32.99 -50.65 78.12
CA SER A 1225 32.49 -49.64 79.05
C SER A 1225 31.31 -48.80 78.50
N HIS A 1226 31.17 -48.70 77.18
CA HIS A 1226 30.06 -48.02 76.52
C HIS A 1226 28.80 -48.89 76.38
N LEU A 1227 28.85 -50.17 76.77
CA LEU A 1227 27.77 -51.16 76.58
C LEU A 1227 26.95 -51.44 77.86
N GLY A 1228 27.10 -50.64 78.91
CA GLY A 1228 26.33 -50.79 80.16
C GLY A 1228 26.67 -52.09 80.90
N GLN A 1229 25.68 -52.68 81.58
CA GLN A 1229 25.90 -53.85 82.45
C GLN A 1229 26.50 -55.05 81.71
N VAL A 1230 26.02 -55.37 80.50
CA VAL A 1230 26.50 -56.52 79.72
C VAL A 1230 27.98 -56.37 79.33
N GLY A 1231 28.44 -55.14 79.10
CA GLY A 1231 29.86 -54.85 78.86
C GLY A 1231 30.72 -55.00 80.11
N GLN A 1232 30.22 -54.55 81.27
CA GLN A 1232 30.92 -54.72 82.56
C GLN A 1232 31.08 -56.19 82.94
N ASP A 1233 30.05 -57.00 82.69
CA ASP A 1233 30.08 -58.45 82.95
C ASP A 1233 31.15 -59.15 82.09
N GLU A 1234 31.31 -58.74 80.82
CA GLU A 1234 32.36 -59.29 79.95
C GLU A 1234 33.76 -58.76 80.32
N MET A 1235 33.90 -57.50 80.77
CA MET A 1235 35.16 -56.97 81.31
C MET A 1235 35.65 -57.80 82.51
N GLN A 1236 34.76 -58.13 83.45
CA GLN A 1236 35.10 -59.00 84.58
C GLN A 1236 35.53 -60.39 84.13
N ARG A 1237 34.91 -60.95 83.07
CA ARG A 1237 35.34 -62.22 82.49
C ARG A 1237 36.73 -62.14 81.87
N LEU A 1238 37.07 -61.04 81.17
CA LEU A 1238 38.39 -60.82 80.58
C LEU A 1238 39.47 -60.58 81.66
N GLU A 1239 39.12 -59.92 82.76
CA GLU A 1239 39.99 -59.76 83.93
C GLU A 1239 40.22 -61.07 84.67
N ASN A 1240 39.21 -61.94 84.76
CA ASN A 1240 39.40 -63.30 85.28
C ASN A 1240 40.26 -64.16 84.33
N ASP A 1241 40.13 -63.97 83.00
CA ASP A 1241 41.06 -64.50 81.99
C ASP A 1241 42.46 -63.81 82.03
N ASN A 1242 42.72 -62.81 82.90
CA ASN A 1242 44.06 -62.25 83.17
C ASN A 1242 44.82 -62.99 84.29
N THR A 1243 44.17 -63.84 85.08
CA THR A 1243 44.87 -64.88 85.85
C THR A 1243 45.27 -66.05 84.95
#